data_AF-A0A0S2JJI2-F1
#
_entry.id   AF-A0A0S2JJI2-F1
#
_cell.length_a   1.000
_cell.length_b   1.000
_cell.length_c   1.000
_cell.angle_alpha   90.00
_cell.angle_beta   90.00
_cell.angle_gamma   90.00
#
_symmetry.space_group_name_H-M   'P 1'
#
loop_
_entity.id
_entity.type
_entity.pdbx_description
1 polymer ?
#
loop_
_entity_poly.entity_id
_entity_poly.type
_entity_poly.pdbx_seq_one_letter_code
_entity_poly.pdbx_strand_id
1 'polypeptide(L)'
;MKYFLCACLAFTALLVTANASNQSTVPIAKPKIVGGELANQGDWPWMAALVSTHHEVITSLQVAGTGYDSSPFSNSPSGQVSAVVIDCGLGDSQCSAASNKICLIARGDVDFSVKVDNCQAGGGIGVIIFNNTNGAINGTLGDNFAGSIPVIAISQDDGATLLNLLGSIASLNVTAQQKIVQSSSCGASFIGEKWLLTAAHCVEDANINLLQVNVGEYDLSNGAENAKAIKRIYIHPEYNKGSAFNNDIALIELIEAIDNPAVTLVDLDSSRQLALDNAAVTVIGWGNQTAYGPNDELPANDQPDKLRQVELNLLSNEQCKDKLAQAYTDLEGINYLPDQVGITDSMICANYSGSMEKGSCQGDSGGPLLVNTNQGWQQIGIVSYGVGCAVAEFPGVYARVGQFTDWINNISKGIAIEPTYDFAITPQHTAQTTQLTVSNNSELTANLTFTLVIDKIGSTGFSLTPNSCNTLAAKQKCTITLAFDAKTLGQHKMRIIINSNDDNIPTSQSFISAQAIAANNVINTQLSSGSTELLWFSGGDKPWLLDNSEAAISSGEISDNQQSSVMLTFTGAGSLSFYWSVSSEENTEDPSSPYDALYLIIDGEKVDFISGEVPYAKVTIPNLAEGKHQITWLYLKDGATSKGEDKAYLKEVVFTPETAPADTSATSPPPVQTASKSSGGSVTYLLLLLTLLPFKRRRS
;
A
#
# COMPACT_ATOMS: atom_id res chain seq x y z
N MET A 1 18.21 -11.31 45.52
CA MET A 1 17.43 -11.18 46.77
C MET A 1 15.97 -11.26 46.40
N LYS A 2 15.10 -12.17 46.84
CA LYS A 2 15.09 -13.40 47.68
C LYS A 2 13.76 -14.08 47.24
N TYR A 3 13.59 -15.37 46.93
CA TYR A 3 14.11 -16.67 47.43
C TYR A 3 14.14 -17.66 46.22
N PHE A 4 15.21 -18.42 45.88
CA PHE A 4 15.71 -19.71 46.45
C PHE A 4 14.61 -20.81 46.56
N LEU A 5 14.75 -22.10 46.19
CA LEU A 5 15.78 -22.96 45.56
C LEU A 5 15.19 -24.39 45.42
N CYS A 6 15.84 -25.25 44.60
CA CYS A 6 15.83 -26.73 44.59
C CYS A 6 14.60 -27.48 44.03
N ALA A 7 14.69 -28.70 43.48
CA ALA A 7 15.69 -29.51 42.76
C ALA A 7 15.10 -30.93 42.65
N CYS A 8 15.20 -31.53 41.46
CA CYS A 8 15.38 -32.97 41.18
C CYS A 8 14.27 -34.03 41.41
N LEU A 9 14.08 -34.79 40.31
CA LEU A 9 13.95 -36.26 40.18
C LEU A 9 12.64 -36.95 40.59
N ALA A 10 11.93 -37.54 39.61
CA ALA A 10 12.03 -38.99 39.35
C ALA A 10 11.22 -39.42 38.11
N PHE A 11 11.89 -40.15 37.22
CA PHE A 11 11.30 -41.02 36.20
C PHE A 11 10.47 -42.12 36.86
N THR A 12 9.25 -42.39 36.39
CA THR A 12 8.73 -43.76 36.26
C THR A 12 7.68 -43.83 35.16
N ALA A 13 7.97 -44.65 34.15
CA ALA A 13 7.00 -45.12 33.17
C ALA A 13 6.15 -46.23 33.78
N LEU A 14 4.84 -46.21 33.52
CA LEU A 14 3.97 -47.38 33.68
C LEU A 14 2.84 -47.32 32.65
N LEU A 15 2.98 -48.19 31.64
CA LEU A 15 1.95 -48.65 30.72
C LEU A 15 0.83 -49.36 31.48
N VAL A 16 -0.43 -48.99 31.29
CA VAL A 16 -1.60 -49.90 31.41
C VAL A 16 -2.72 -49.47 30.45
N THR A 17 -2.84 -50.26 29.37
CA THR A 17 -4.02 -50.70 28.61
C THR A 17 -5.05 -49.70 28.10
N ALA A 18 -5.03 -49.54 26.77
CA ALA A 18 -6.17 -49.10 25.96
C ALA A 18 -7.33 -50.11 26.05
N ASN A 19 -8.52 -49.62 26.41
CA ASN A 19 -9.78 -50.29 26.10
C ASN A 19 -10.41 -49.57 24.91
N ALA A 20 -10.50 -50.28 23.80
CA ALA A 20 -11.26 -49.86 22.64
C ALA A 20 -12.76 -49.98 22.94
N SER A 21 -13.52 -48.91 22.75
CA SER A 21 -14.95 -49.00 22.51
C SER A 21 -15.40 -47.96 21.49
N ASN A 22 -15.89 -48.49 20.37
CA ASN A 22 -16.83 -47.93 19.41
C ASN A 22 -16.47 -46.64 18.66
N GLN A 23 -16.17 -46.88 17.38
CA GLN A 23 -16.44 -45.98 16.27
C GLN A 23 -17.83 -45.33 16.41
N SER A 24 -17.84 -44.04 16.71
CA SER A 24 -18.82 -43.13 16.13
C SER A 24 -18.17 -42.58 14.87
N THR A 25 -18.62 -43.05 13.71
CA THR A 25 -18.37 -42.38 12.44
C THR A 25 -19.06 -41.02 12.51
N VAL A 26 -18.35 -40.02 13.04
CA VAL A 26 -18.73 -38.62 12.83
C VAL A 26 -18.71 -38.43 11.32
N PRO A 27 -19.84 -38.04 10.69
CA PRO A 27 -19.84 -37.74 9.27
C PRO A 27 -18.78 -36.66 9.06
N ILE A 28 -17.85 -36.90 8.13
CA ILE A 28 -16.89 -35.91 7.66
C ILE A 28 -17.68 -34.62 7.43
N ALA A 29 -17.45 -33.63 8.29
CA ALA A 29 -18.10 -32.35 8.18
C ALA A 29 -17.79 -31.83 6.79
N LYS A 30 -18.83 -31.73 5.96
CA LYS A 30 -18.71 -31.08 4.66
C LYS A 30 -18.23 -29.64 4.92
N PRO A 31 -17.33 -29.10 4.09
CA PRO A 31 -16.80 -27.76 4.30
C PRO A 31 -17.94 -26.75 4.44
N LYS A 32 -17.92 -26.02 5.56
CA LYS A 32 -18.79 -24.88 5.82
C LYS A 32 -18.35 -23.80 4.83
N ILE A 33 -19.21 -23.40 3.91
CA ILE A 33 -18.88 -22.29 3.01
C ILE A 33 -19.20 -21.00 3.75
N VAL A 34 -18.15 -20.36 4.26
CA VAL A 34 -18.17 -18.97 4.69
C VAL A 34 -17.94 -18.11 3.44
N GLY A 35 -18.42 -16.87 3.40
CA GLY A 35 -18.45 -16.08 2.16
C GLY A 35 -19.61 -16.39 1.20
N GLY A 36 -20.52 -17.30 1.55
CA GLY A 36 -21.80 -17.47 0.84
C GLY A 36 -21.85 -18.52 -0.27
N GLU A 37 -22.94 -18.58 -1.00
CA GLU A 37 -23.10 -19.48 -2.15
C GLU A 37 -22.43 -18.94 -3.41
N LEU A 38 -22.22 -19.78 -4.43
CA LEU A 38 -21.74 -19.30 -5.73
C LEU A 38 -22.78 -18.34 -6.33
N ALA A 39 -22.37 -17.13 -6.67
CA ALA A 39 -23.24 -16.21 -7.42
C ALA A 39 -23.44 -16.72 -8.85
N ASN A 40 -24.59 -16.46 -9.46
CA ASN A 40 -24.74 -16.75 -10.89
C ASN A 40 -24.01 -15.67 -11.70
N GLN A 41 -23.37 -16.12 -12.78
CA GLN A 41 -22.68 -15.22 -13.69
C GLN A 41 -23.68 -14.25 -14.34
N GLY A 42 -23.42 -12.96 -14.21
CA GLY A 42 -24.25 -11.89 -14.79
C GLY A 42 -25.30 -11.29 -13.85
N ASP A 43 -25.50 -11.84 -12.65
CA ASP A 43 -26.44 -11.27 -11.66
C ASP A 43 -25.95 -9.91 -11.12
N TRP A 44 -24.63 -9.71 -11.07
CA TRP A 44 -23.98 -8.57 -10.42
C TRP A 44 -23.05 -7.80 -11.38
N PRO A 45 -23.57 -7.24 -12.49
CA PRO A 45 -22.73 -6.64 -13.53
C PRO A 45 -21.96 -5.40 -13.07
N TRP A 46 -22.33 -4.76 -11.97
CA TRP A 46 -21.63 -3.61 -11.37
C TRP A 46 -20.55 -4.01 -10.35
N MET A 47 -20.42 -5.29 -9.99
CA MET A 47 -19.38 -5.73 -9.07
C MET A 47 -18.02 -5.48 -9.70
N ALA A 48 -17.10 -4.90 -8.93
CA ALA A 48 -15.75 -4.63 -9.39
C ALA A 48 -14.70 -5.15 -8.41
N ALA A 49 -13.58 -5.63 -8.94
CA ALA A 49 -12.43 -6.04 -8.17
C ALA A 49 -11.34 -4.96 -8.23
N LEU A 50 -10.77 -4.60 -7.07
CA LEU A 50 -9.55 -3.80 -6.99
C LEU A 50 -8.37 -4.76 -7.13
N VAL A 51 -7.65 -4.65 -8.24
CA VAL A 51 -6.68 -5.66 -8.68
C VAL A 51 -5.31 -5.06 -8.98
N SER A 52 -4.28 -5.87 -8.77
CA SER A 52 -2.95 -5.64 -9.33
C SER A 52 -2.69 -6.70 -10.40
N THR A 53 -2.27 -6.29 -11.59
CA THR A 53 -1.95 -7.21 -12.68
C THR A 53 -0.45 -7.43 -12.77
N HIS A 54 -0.07 -8.67 -13.08
CA HIS A 54 1.33 -9.04 -13.25
C HIS A 54 1.46 -10.17 -14.28
N HIS A 55 2.65 -10.30 -14.85
CA HIS A 55 2.95 -11.33 -15.84
C HIS A 55 3.41 -12.59 -15.11
N GLU A 56 2.58 -13.63 -15.12
CA GLU A 56 2.89 -14.92 -14.51
C GLU A 56 3.28 -15.96 -15.56
N VAL A 57 4.26 -16.79 -15.21
CA VAL A 57 4.65 -17.96 -15.98
C VAL A 57 3.79 -19.14 -15.53
N ILE A 58 2.97 -19.67 -16.43
CA ILE A 58 2.10 -20.79 -16.10
C ILE A 58 2.91 -22.07 -16.16
N THR A 59 2.74 -22.90 -15.15
CA THR A 59 3.31 -24.24 -15.10
C THR A 59 2.21 -25.29 -14.94
N SER A 60 2.49 -26.52 -15.36
CA SER A 60 1.62 -27.65 -15.06
C SER A 60 2.44 -28.91 -14.93
N LEU A 61 1.98 -29.82 -14.06
CA LEU A 61 2.56 -31.13 -13.85
C LEU A 61 1.48 -32.20 -13.83
N GLN A 62 1.69 -33.26 -14.61
CA GLN A 62 0.95 -34.50 -14.50
C GLN A 62 1.93 -35.66 -14.34
N VAL A 63 1.69 -36.55 -13.38
CA VAL A 63 2.47 -37.78 -13.20
C VAL A 63 1.51 -38.95 -13.12
N ALA A 64 1.74 -39.96 -13.96
CA ALA A 64 0.88 -41.16 -14.03
C ALA A 64 -0.63 -40.87 -14.24
N GLY A 65 -0.96 -39.74 -14.89
CA GLY A 65 -2.34 -39.32 -15.15
C GLY A 65 -3.00 -38.52 -14.03
N THR A 66 -2.29 -38.27 -12.92
CA THR A 66 -2.73 -37.40 -11.82
C THR A 66 -2.09 -36.02 -11.97
N GLY A 67 -2.89 -34.95 -11.84
CA GLY A 67 -2.38 -33.58 -11.81
C GLY A 67 -1.83 -33.20 -10.44
N TYR A 68 -0.76 -32.41 -10.43
CA TYR A 68 -0.12 -31.89 -9.24
C TYR A 68 0.03 -30.37 -9.37
N ASP A 69 -0.14 -29.66 -8.26
CA ASP A 69 0.09 -28.22 -8.22
C ASP A 69 1.57 -27.93 -8.44
N SER A 70 1.87 -26.93 -9.27
CA SER A 70 3.23 -26.56 -9.60
C SER A 70 3.39 -25.05 -9.70
N SER A 71 4.55 -24.56 -9.31
CA SER A 71 4.91 -23.14 -9.35
C SER A 71 6.11 -22.90 -10.28
N PRO A 72 6.18 -21.75 -10.96
CA PRO A 72 7.34 -21.39 -11.77
C PRO A 72 8.55 -21.02 -10.90
N PHE A 73 9.74 -21.21 -11.45
CA PHE A 73 10.93 -20.49 -11.02
C PHE A 73 11.11 -19.23 -11.89
N SER A 74 11.49 -18.11 -11.29
CA SER A 74 11.88 -16.92 -12.08
C SER A 74 13.06 -17.29 -13.00
N ASN A 75 12.99 -16.84 -14.26
CA ASN A 75 13.94 -17.19 -15.33
C ASN A 75 14.00 -18.68 -15.73
N SER A 76 12.97 -19.48 -15.37
CA SER A 76 12.83 -20.84 -15.89
C SER A 76 12.66 -20.84 -17.42
N PRO A 77 13.45 -21.64 -18.17
CA PRO A 77 13.24 -21.80 -19.60
C PRO A 77 11.87 -22.37 -19.92
N SER A 78 11.21 -21.82 -20.93
CA SER A 78 9.94 -22.36 -21.42
C SER A 78 10.14 -23.68 -22.14
N GLY A 79 9.20 -24.62 -21.98
CA GLY A 79 9.21 -25.88 -22.71
C GLY A 79 8.20 -26.86 -22.16
N GLN A 80 7.81 -27.80 -23.01
CA GLN A 80 6.98 -28.94 -22.64
C GLN A 80 7.79 -30.21 -22.84
N VAL A 81 7.91 -31.02 -21.79
CA VAL A 81 8.59 -32.30 -21.85
C VAL A 81 7.77 -33.38 -21.20
N SER A 82 7.84 -34.59 -21.76
CA SER A 82 7.26 -35.77 -21.14
C SER A 82 8.23 -36.92 -21.19
N ALA A 83 8.62 -37.40 -20.01
CA ALA A 83 9.56 -38.50 -19.85
C ALA A 83 9.40 -39.15 -18.48
N VAL A 84 10.15 -40.23 -18.27
CA VAL A 84 10.22 -40.92 -16.99
C VAL A 84 10.84 -40.02 -15.93
N VAL A 85 10.24 -39.98 -14.73
CA VAL A 85 10.80 -39.29 -13.56
C VAL A 85 11.85 -40.17 -12.88
N ILE A 86 12.98 -39.57 -12.51
CA ILE A 86 14.02 -40.19 -11.69
C ILE A 86 14.37 -39.32 -10.49
N ASP A 87 14.82 -39.96 -9.42
CA ASP A 87 15.37 -39.27 -8.27
C ASP A 87 16.84 -38.89 -8.52
N CYS A 88 17.14 -37.60 -8.38
CA CYS A 88 18.48 -37.03 -8.49
C CYS A 88 18.96 -36.43 -7.15
N GLY A 89 18.29 -36.77 -6.04
CA GLY A 89 18.70 -36.40 -4.69
C GLY A 89 18.71 -34.89 -4.48
N LEU A 90 19.84 -34.36 -3.98
CA LEU A 90 20.02 -32.93 -3.73
C LEU A 90 20.48 -32.14 -4.96
N GLY A 91 20.82 -32.79 -6.07
CA GLY A 91 21.34 -32.12 -7.27
C GLY A 91 22.67 -31.39 -7.05
N ASP A 92 23.47 -31.80 -6.06
CA ASP A 92 24.80 -31.29 -5.75
C ASP A 92 25.89 -31.79 -6.73
N SER A 93 25.54 -32.76 -7.57
CA SER A 93 26.41 -33.39 -8.57
C SER A 93 25.63 -33.85 -9.79
N GLN A 94 26.32 -34.08 -10.91
CA GLN A 94 25.73 -34.49 -12.17
C GLN A 94 24.90 -35.79 -12.02
N CYS A 95 23.61 -35.73 -12.37
CA CYS A 95 22.72 -36.88 -12.27
C CYS A 95 22.92 -37.82 -13.47
N SER A 96 23.81 -38.81 -13.32
CA SER A 96 24.23 -39.70 -14.42
C SER A 96 23.08 -40.53 -15.03
N ALA A 97 21.98 -40.72 -14.30
CA ALA A 97 20.82 -41.48 -14.75
C ALA A 97 19.79 -40.63 -15.55
N ALA A 98 20.02 -39.33 -15.69
CA ALA A 98 19.05 -38.35 -16.19
C ALA A 98 18.86 -38.32 -17.70
N SER A 99 19.69 -39.02 -18.49
CA SER A 99 19.62 -38.98 -19.95
C SER A 99 18.19 -39.24 -20.48
N ASN A 100 17.61 -38.22 -21.14
CA ASN A 100 16.23 -38.18 -21.65
C ASN A 100 15.13 -38.39 -20.60
N LYS A 101 15.37 -37.97 -19.36
CA LYS A 101 14.45 -38.11 -18.22
C LYS A 101 14.19 -36.77 -17.52
N ILE A 102 13.17 -36.75 -16.67
CA ILE A 102 12.85 -35.62 -15.80
C ILE A 102 13.49 -35.89 -14.43
N CYS A 103 14.29 -34.95 -13.95
CA CYS A 103 14.94 -35.03 -12.65
C CYS A 103 13.99 -34.54 -11.55
N LEU A 104 13.70 -35.39 -10.57
CA LEU A 104 13.10 -34.99 -9.30
C LEU A 104 14.23 -34.70 -8.31
N ILE A 105 14.26 -33.48 -7.78
CA ILE A 105 15.35 -32.99 -6.92
C ILE A 105 14.76 -32.40 -5.65
N ALA A 106 15.28 -32.80 -4.49
CA ALA A 106 14.90 -32.21 -3.22
C ALA A 106 15.53 -30.82 -3.06
N ARG A 107 14.81 -29.90 -2.41
CA ARG A 107 15.41 -28.67 -1.87
C ARG A 107 16.56 -29.02 -0.92
N GLY A 108 17.56 -28.16 -0.86
CA GLY A 108 18.71 -28.25 0.05
C GLY A 108 19.59 -27.02 -0.10
N ASP A 109 20.80 -27.04 0.45
CA ASP A 109 21.74 -25.90 0.47
C ASP A 109 22.45 -25.66 -0.88
N VAL A 110 21.95 -26.26 -1.96
CA VAL A 110 22.49 -26.11 -3.32
C VAL A 110 21.61 -25.11 -4.07
N ASP A 111 22.24 -24.16 -4.77
CA ASP A 111 21.53 -23.20 -5.60
C ASP A 111 20.66 -23.89 -6.65
N PHE A 112 19.46 -23.35 -6.89
CA PHE A 112 18.51 -23.95 -7.84
C PHE A 112 19.07 -24.05 -9.26
N SER A 113 19.80 -23.03 -9.71
CA SER A 113 20.50 -23.04 -11.01
C SER A 113 21.49 -24.20 -11.12
N VAL A 114 22.28 -24.45 -10.07
CA VAL A 114 23.26 -25.55 -10.02
C VAL A 114 22.58 -26.91 -10.07
N LYS A 115 21.45 -27.10 -9.38
CA LYS A 115 20.65 -28.34 -9.47
C LYS A 115 20.21 -28.61 -10.90
N VAL A 116 19.75 -27.57 -11.60
CA VAL A 116 19.26 -27.68 -12.98
C VAL A 116 20.43 -27.95 -13.94
N ASP A 117 21.55 -27.26 -13.78
CA ASP A 117 22.76 -27.49 -14.58
C ASP A 117 23.28 -28.92 -14.43
N ASN A 118 23.26 -29.47 -13.21
CA ASN A 118 23.67 -30.84 -12.93
C ASN A 118 22.73 -31.89 -13.54
N CYS A 119 21.42 -31.63 -13.54
CA CYS A 119 20.47 -32.48 -14.26
C CYS A 119 20.70 -32.41 -15.77
N GLN A 120 20.84 -31.20 -16.32
CA GLN A 120 21.05 -30.97 -17.76
C GLN A 120 22.37 -31.59 -18.25
N ALA A 121 23.45 -31.47 -17.47
CA ALA A 121 24.72 -32.12 -17.75
C ALA A 121 24.60 -33.66 -17.76
N GLY A 122 23.69 -34.22 -16.96
CA GLY A 122 23.31 -35.63 -16.99
C GLY A 122 22.48 -36.05 -18.20
N GLY A 123 22.11 -35.11 -19.07
CA GLY A 123 21.21 -35.31 -20.22
C GLY A 123 19.73 -35.26 -19.85
N GLY A 124 19.39 -34.75 -18.66
CA GLY A 124 18.01 -34.48 -18.26
C GLY A 124 17.35 -33.45 -19.15
N ILE A 125 16.04 -33.60 -19.36
CA ILE A 125 15.25 -32.75 -20.26
C ILE A 125 14.21 -31.89 -19.51
N GLY A 126 14.08 -32.05 -18.20
CA GLY A 126 13.21 -31.23 -17.35
C GLY A 126 13.49 -31.49 -15.88
N VAL A 127 13.12 -30.55 -15.01
CA VAL A 127 13.40 -30.61 -13.57
C VAL A 127 12.14 -30.31 -12.76
N ILE A 128 11.91 -31.12 -11.74
CA ILE A 128 10.92 -30.92 -10.70
C ILE A 128 11.68 -30.76 -9.38
N ILE A 129 11.57 -29.60 -8.74
CA ILE A 129 12.19 -29.35 -7.44
C ILE A 129 11.11 -29.33 -6.37
N PHE A 130 11.20 -30.23 -5.38
CA PHE A 130 10.22 -30.27 -4.29
C PHE A 130 10.80 -29.70 -3.00
N ASN A 131 9.98 -28.98 -2.24
CA ASN A 131 10.38 -28.51 -0.92
C ASN A 131 10.59 -29.71 0.02
N ASN A 132 11.69 -29.78 0.77
CA ASN A 132 11.94 -30.86 1.73
C ASN A 132 11.66 -30.45 3.19
N THR A 133 11.17 -29.22 3.38
CA THR A 133 10.62 -28.68 4.62
C THR A 133 9.19 -28.20 4.38
N ASN A 134 8.43 -27.97 5.45
CA ASN A 134 7.05 -27.48 5.31
C ASN A 134 7.02 -26.06 4.70
N GLY A 135 5.99 -25.74 3.91
CA GLY A 135 5.80 -24.45 3.23
C GLY A 135 5.99 -24.48 1.71
N ALA A 136 5.66 -23.37 1.04
CA ALA A 136 5.82 -23.23 -0.41
C ALA A 136 7.30 -23.05 -0.81
N ILE A 137 7.61 -23.37 -2.07
CA ILE A 137 8.93 -23.18 -2.67
C ILE A 137 8.85 -22.10 -3.75
N ASN A 138 9.40 -20.92 -3.43
CA ASN A 138 9.61 -19.84 -4.39
C ASN A 138 11.12 -19.68 -4.62
N GLY A 139 11.52 -19.45 -5.87
CA GLY A 139 12.94 -19.32 -6.20
C GLY A 139 13.17 -18.70 -7.58
N THR A 140 14.37 -18.14 -7.75
CA THR A 140 14.88 -17.68 -9.04
C THR A 140 16.01 -18.60 -9.48
N LEU A 141 16.14 -18.85 -10.79
CA LEU A 141 17.34 -19.46 -11.35
C LEU A 141 18.47 -18.42 -11.55
N GLY A 142 18.18 -17.14 -11.30
CA GLY A 142 19.10 -16.02 -11.49
C GLY A 142 19.05 -15.44 -12.90
N ASP A 143 19.32 -14.15 -13.05
CA ASP A 143 19.16 -13.43 -14.34
C ASP A 143 20.17 -13.86 -15.41
N ASN A 144 21.26 -14.51 -15.00
CA ASN A 144 22.30 -15.04 -15.89
C ASN A 144 22.17 -16.56 -16.10
N PHE A 145 21.05 -17.17 -15.73
CA PHE A 145 20.83 -18.59 -15.94
C PHE A 145 20.84 -18.95 -17.42
N ALA A 146 21.69 -19.90 -17.82
CA ALA A 146 21.87 -20.30 -19.22
C ALA A 146 21.33 -21.71 -19.52
N GLY A 147 20.65 -22.35 -18.56
CA GLY A 147 19.99 -23.63 -18.79
C GLY A 147 18.87 -23.52 -19.83
N SER A 148 18.53 -24.66 -20.44
CA SER A 148 17.58 -24.74 -21.56
C SER A 148 16.38 -25.64 -21.27
N ILE A 149 16.38 -26.33 -20.12
CA ILE A 149 15.34 -27.28 -19.75
C ILE A 149 14.32 -26.61 -18.81
N PRO A 150 13.01 -26.93 -18.96
CA PRO A 150 11.96 -26.39 -18.10
C PRO A 150 12.09 -26.88 -16.65
N VAL A 151 11.87 -25.96 -15.72
CA VAL A 151 11.98 -26.17 -14.27
C VAL A 151 10.70 -25.73 -13.58
N ILE A 152 10.16 -26.60 -12.73
CA ILE A 152 8.97 -26.33 -11.91
C ILE A 152 9.23 -26.69 -10.44
N ALA A 153 8.50 -26.05 -9.55
CA ALA A 153 8.52 -26.29 -8.12
C ALA A 153 7.24 -27.00 -7.66
N ILE A 154 7.32 -27.88 -6.67
CA ILE A 154 6.15 -28.55 -6.06
C ILE A 154 6.26 -28.60 -4.53
N SER A 155 5.13 -28.87 -3.86
CA SER A 155 5.06 -28.96 -2.40
C SER A 155 5.88 -30.13 -1.83
N GLN A 156 6.09 -30.12 -0.51
CA GLN A 156 6.75 -31.23 0.19
C GLN A 156 5.97 -32.54 0.08
N ASP A 157 4.65 -32.47 0.26
CA ASP A 157 3.77 -33.65 0.22
C ASP A 157 3.67 -34.24 -1.18
N ASP A 158 3.62 -33.40 -2.21
CA ASP A 158 3.66 -33.85 -3.60
C ASP A 158 5.02 -34.46 -3.94
N GLY A 159 6.12 -33.85 -3.50
CA GLY A 159 7.47 -34.41 -3.64
C GLY A 159 7.60 -35.79 -3.02
N ALA A 160 7.12 -35.97 -1.79
CA ALA A 160 7.08 -37.26 -1.11
C ALA A 160 6.21 -38.28 -1.86
N THR A 161 5.10 -37.84 -2.45
CA THR A 161 4.25 -38.68 -3.29
C THR A 161 4.97 -39.11 -4.56
N LEU A 162 5.64 -38.18 -5.25
CA LEU A 162 6.36 -38.44 -6.50
C LEU A 162 7.58 -39.37 -6.31
N LEU A 163 8.23 -39.34 -5.15
CA LEU A 163 9.28 -40.31 -4.80
C LEU A 163 8.76 -41.76 -4.78
N ASN A 164 7.47 -41.98 -4.52
CA ASN A 164 6.84 -43.29 -4.62
C ASN A 164 6.37 -43.65 -6.05
N LEU A 165 6.46 -42.70 -6.99
CA LEU A 165 6.04 -42.83 -8.38
C LEU A 165 7.21 -42.80 -9.37
N LEU A 166 8.46 -42.90 -8.90
CA LEU A 166 9.65 -42.97 -9.76
C LEU A 166 9.50 -44.07 -10.82
N GLY A 167 9.98 -43.80 -12.04
CA GLY A 167 9.75 -44.69 -13.18
C GLY A 167 8.46 -44.40 -13.95
N SER A 168 7.52 -43.63 -13.39
CA SER A 168 6.31 -43.17 -14.10
C SER A 168 6.64 -42.06 -15.10
N ILE A 169 5.81 -41.93 -16.13
CA ILE A 169 5.87 -40.80 -17.05
C ILE A 169 5.29 -39.58 -16.34
N ALA A 170 6.08 -38.50 -16.31
CA ALA A 170 5.59 -37.16 -16.03
C ALA A 170 5.49 -36.37 -17.33
N SER A 171 4.53 -35.45 -17.37
CA SER A 171 4.42 -34.39 -18.36
C SER A 171 4.46 -33.07 -17.61
N LEU A 172 5.50 -32.28 -17.84
CA LEU A 172 5.62 -30.94 -17.28
C LEU A 172 5.71 -29.90 -18.39
N ASN A 173 5.14 -28.73 -18.13
CA ASN A 173 5.11 -27.62 -19.07
C ASN A 173 5.40 -26.31 -18.34
N VAL A 174 6.22 -25.46 -18.97
CA VAL A 174 6.49 -24.07 -18.59
C VAL A 174 6.21 -23.21 -19.82
N THR A 175 5.27 -22.27 -19.73
CA THR A 175 4.85 -21.49 -20.91
C THR A 175 5.93 -20.50 -21.35
N ALA A 176 6.07 -20.31 -22.68
CA ALA A 176 6.92 -19.27 -23.26
C ALA A 176 6.29 -17.88 -23.20
N GLN A 177 4.95 -17.84 -23.17
CA GLN A 177 4.18 -16.63 -22.99
C GLN A 177 3.81 -16.50 -21.53
N GLN A 178 4.14 -15.35 -20.97
CA GLN A 178 3.63 -14.91 -19.68
C GLN A 178 2.15 -14.55 -19.87
N LYS A 179 1.27 -15.12 -19.06
CA LYS A 179 -0.13 -14.72 -19.01
C LYS A 179 -0.22 -13.56 -18.03
N ILE A 180 -0.95 -12.51 -18.39
CA ILE A 180 -1.30 -11.50 -17.39
C ILE A 180 -2.32 -12.14 -16.46
N VAL A 181 -1.98 -12.18 -15.17
CA VAL A 181 -2.87 -12.62 -14.09
C VAL A 181 -3.13 -11.43 -13.18
N GLN A 182 -4.12 -11.58 -12.30
CA GLN A 182 -4.49 -10.54 -11.35
C GLN A 182 -4.61 -11.14 -9.95
N SER A 183 -4.25 -10.34 -8.95
CA SER A 183 -4.57 -10.58 -7.55
C SER A 183 -5.51 -9.47 -7.07
N SER A 184 -6.57 -9.84 -6.35
CA SER A 184 -7.55 -8.90 -5.79
C SER A 184 -7.28 -8.70 -4.30
N SER A 185 -7.40 -7.46 -3.81
CA SER A 185 -7.30 -7.14 -2.38
C SER A 185 -8.63 -6.69 -1.77
N CYS A 186 -9.47 -6.04 -2.56
CA CYS A 186 -10.74 -5.47 -2.14
C CYS A 186 -11.77 -5.51 -3.29
N GLY A 187 -13.04 -5.40 -2.93
CA GLY A 187 -14.15 -5.13 -3.83
C GLY A 187 -14.40 -3.63 -4.05
N ALA A 188 -15.21 -3.35 -5.07
CA ALA A 188 -15.78 -2.05 -5.36
C ALA A 188 -17.10 -2.24 -6.13
N SER A 189 -17.79 -1.14 -6.38
CA SER A 189 -19.07 -1.13 -7.08
C SER A 189 -19.12 0.00 -8.11
N PHE A 190 -19.47 -0.34 -9.35
CA PHE A 190 -19.58 0.63 -10.43
C PHE A 190 -20.89 1.42 -10.33
N ILE A 191 -20.79 2.74 -10.19
CA ILE A 191 -21.94 3.65 -10.00
C ILE A 191 -22.23 4.48 -11.25
N GLY A 192 -21.55 4.18 -12.37
CA GLY A 192 -21.83 4.76 -13.69
C GLY A 192 -20.68 5.60 -14.26
N GLU A 193 -20.69 5.72 -15.59
CA GLU A 193 -19.69 6.41 -16.40
C GLU A 193 -18.26 5.93 -16.14
N LYS A 194 -17.56 6.54 -15.18
CA LYS A 194 -16.16 6.30 -14.83
C LYS A 194 -15.96 6.22 -13.32
N TRP A 195 -17.05 6.09 -12.56
CA TRP A 195 -17.05 6.20 -11.11
C TRP A 195 -17.30 4.86 -10.45
N LEU A 196 -16.48 4.56 -9.45
CA LEU A 196 -16.70 3.45 -8.54
C LEU A 196 -16.73 3.91 -7.10
N LEU A 197 -17.43 3.11 -6.29
CA LEU A 197 -17.55 3.26 -4.85
C LEU A 197 -16.89 2.07 -4.16
N THR A 198 -16.03 2.36 -3.18
CA THR A 198 -15.30 1.38 -2.36
C THR A 198 -15.04 1.94 -0.95
N ALA A 199 -14.38 1.17 -0.09
CA ALA A 199 -13.96 1.61 1.24
C ALA A 199 -12.68 2.46 1.15
N ALA A 200 -12.52 3.41 2.08
CA ALA A 200 -11.32 4.24 2.16
C ALA A 200 -10.10 3.42 2.56
N HIS A 201 -10.24 2.47 3.49
CA HIS A 201 -9.13 1.62 3.94
C HIS A 201 -8.54 0.75 2.82
N CYS A 202 -9.31 0.47 1.77
CA CYS A 202 -8.82 -0.28 0.60
C CYS A 202 -7.86 0.54 -0.28
N VAL A 203 -7.86 1.87 -0.16
CA VAL A 203 -7.21 2.77 -1.11
C VAL A 203 -6.39 3.90 -0.47
N GLU A 204 -6.35 3.97 0.85
CA GLU A 204 -5.67 5.05 1.58
C GLU A 204 -4.17 5.15 1.32
N ASP A 205 -3.51 4.01 1.12
CA ASP A 205 -2.09 3.92 0.81
C ASP A 205 -1.84 3.35 -0.60
N ALA A 206 -2.88 3.35 -1.44
CA ALA A 206 -2.80 2.75 -2.77
C ALA A 206 -1.95 3.59 -3.75
N ASN A 207 -1.03 2.92 -4.43
CA ASN A 207 -0.35 3.49 -5.59
C ASN A 207 -1.21 3.29 -6.84
N ILE A 208 -1.81 4.37 -7.35
CA ILE A 208 -2.70 4.34 -8.53
C ILE A 208 -2.01 3.86 -9.82
N ASN A 209 -0.68 3.83 -9.88
CA ASN A 209 0.05 3.29 -11.03
C ASN A 209 0.13 1.75 -11.00
N LEU A 210 -0.06 1.14 -9.84
CA LEU A 210 -0.06 -0.31 -9.64
C LEU A 210 -1.48 -0.86 -9.49
N LEU A 211 -2.35 -0.10 -8.80
CA LEU A 211 -3.74 -0.47 -8.57
C LEU A 211 -4.59 -0.21 -9.81
N GLN A 212 -5.37 -1.22 -10.20
CA GLN A 212 -6.33 -1.18 -11.29
C GLN A 212 -7.69 -1.67 -10.81
N VAL A 213 -8.70 -1.54 -11.67
CA VAL A 213 -10.06 -1.97 -11.37
C VAL A 213 -10.61 -2.82 -12.49
N ASN A 214 -11.20 -3.96 -12.15
CA ASN A 214 -11.90 -4.80 -13.11
C ASN A 214 -13.41 -4.72 -12.86
N VAL A 215 -14.17 -4.18 -13.81
CA VAL A 215 -15.61 -3.87 -13.68
C VAL A 215 -16.45 -4.97 -14.32
N GLY A 216 -17.49 -5.42 -13.61
CA GLY A 216 -18.32 -6.55 -14.04
C GLY A 216 -17.61 -7.89 -13.88
N GLU A 217 -16.64 -7.95 -12.98
CA GLU A 217 -15.84 -9.14 -12.74
C GLU A 217 -16.67 -10.24 -12.05
N TYR A 218 -16.44 -11.48 -12.45
CA TYR A 218 -17.03 -12.69 -11.89
C TYR A 218 -15.97 -13.74 -11.52
N ASP A 219 -14.92 -13.89 -12.32
CA ASP A 219 -13.92 -14.95 -12.22
C ASP A 219 -12.51 -14.35 -12.31
N LEU A 220 -11.90 -14.16 -11.15
CA LEU A 220 -10.60 -13.49 -11.02
C LEU A 220 -9.49 -14.16 -11.84
N SER A 221 -9.62 -15.45 -12.18
CA SER A 221 -8.63 -16.21 -12.95
C SER A 221 -8.52 -15.81 -14.43
N ASN A 222 -9.50 -15.07 -14.96
CA ASN A 222 -9.57 -14.68 -16.37
C ASN A 222 -9.80 -13.18 -16.62
N GLY A 223 -9.81 -12.38 -15.56
CA GLY A 223 -10.10 -10.95 -15.63
C GLY A 223 -8.98 -10.02 -16.01
N ALA A 224 -7.72 -10.45 -15.86
CA ALA A 224 -6.59 -9.52 -15.79
C ALA A 224 -6.44 -8.59 -17.01
N GLU A 225 -6.81 -9.04 -18.21
CA GLU A 225 -6.76 -8.23 -19.43
C GLU A 225 -7.85 -7.12 -19.47
N ASN A 226 -8.90 -7.23 -18.66
CA ASN A 226 -10.00 -6.26 -18.58
C ASN A 226 -9.72 -5.13 -17.59
N ALA A 227 -8.64 -5.22 -16.80
CA ALA A 227 -8.30 -4.26 -15.76
C ALA A 227 -8.15 -2.83 -16.33
N LYS A 228 -8.75 -1.87 -15.64
CA LYS A 228 -8.85 -0.47 -16.03
C LYS A 228 -8.00 0.40 -15.12
N ALA A 229 -7.31 1.36 -15.73
CA ALA A 229 -6.45 2.29 -15.02
C ALA A 229 -7.25 3.32 -14.22
N ILE A 230 -6.80 3.56 -12.99
CA ILE A 230 -7.33 4.57 -12.10
C ILE A 230 -6.72 5.93 -12.46
N LYS A 231 -7.56 6.96 -12.56
CA LYS A 231 -7.14 8.34 -12.76
C LYS A 231 -6.88 9.05 -11.44
N ARG A 232 -7.78 8.85 -10.48
CA ARG A 232 -7.76 9.53 -9.19
C ARG A 232 -8.61 8.78 -8.18
N ILE A 233 -8.22 8.89 -6.92
CA ILE A 233 -8.96 8.38 -5.77
C ILE A 233 -9.37 9.57 -4.90
N TYR A 234 -10.62 9.56 -4.46
CA TYR A 234 -11.20 10.55 -3.56
C TYR A 234 -11.60 9.84 -2.27
N ILE A 235 -10.82 10.01 -1.20
CA ILE A 235 -11.16 9.49 0.12
C ILE A 235 -12.02 10.52 0.85
N HIS A 236 -13.01 10.07 1.62
CA HIS A 236 -13.79 10.97 2.44
C HIS A 236 -12.87 11.71 3.42
N PRO A 237 -12.90 13.05 3.50
CA PRO A 237 -11.89 13.81 4.23
C PRO A 237 -11.99 13.66 5.76
N GLU A 238 -13.11 13.15 6.25
CA GLU A 238 -13.31 12.81 7.66
C GLU A 238 -13.19 11.30 7.93
N TYR A 239 -12.63 10.55 6.98
CA TYR A 239 -12.24 9.15 7.21
C TYR A 239 -11.26 9.07 8.39
N ASN A 240 -11.56 8.19 9.34
CA ASN A 240 -10.75 7.97 10.52
C ASN A 240 -10.05 6.61 10.42
N LYS A 241 -8.72 6.64 10.25
CA LYS A 241 -7.82 5.47 10.18
C LYS A 241 -7.69 4.69 11.50
N GLY A 242 -8.18 5.23 12.61
CA GLY A 242 -8.13 4.60 13.93
C GLY A 242 -9.18 3.50 14.12
N SER A 243 -9.31 3.02 15.36
CA SER A 243 -10.07 1.83 15.76
C SER A 243 -11.59 1.80 15.46
N ALA A 244 -12.14 2.83 14.82
CA ALA A 244 -13.57 2.90 14.48
C ALA A 244 -13.86 2.94 12.97
N PHE A 245 -12.88 3.07 12.07
CA PHE A 245 -13.10 3.15 10.60
C PHE A 245 -14.28 4.07 10.21
N ASN A 246 -14.46 5.18 10.92
CA ASN A 246 -15.61 6.04 10.67
C ASN A 246 -15.45 6.76 9.33
N ASN A 247 -16.54 6.92 8.58
CA ASN A 247 -16.53 7.48 7.22
C ASN A 247 -15.62 6.71 6.25
N ASP A 248 -15.58 5.38 6.36
CA ASP A 248 -14.80 4.49 5.50
C ASP A 248 -15.42 4.34 4.10
N ILE A 249 -15.22 5.37 3.28
CA ILE A 249 -15.75 5.47 1.93
C ILE A 249 -14.78 6.23 1.02
N ALA A 250 -14.61 5.72 -0.20
CA ALA A 250 -13.84 6.35 -1.25
C ALA A 250 -14.53 6.24 -2.62
N LEU A 251 -14.28 7.23 -3.47
CA LEU A 251 -14.63 7.22 -4.89
C LEU A 251 -13.37 7.02 -5.74
N ILE A 252 -13.49 6.18 -6.75
CA ILE A 252 -12.45 6.00 -7.78
C ILE A 252 -12.95 6.61 -9.09
N GLU A 253 -12.15 7.51 -9.69
CA GLU A 253 -12.34 8.00 -11.06
C GLU A 253 -11.45 7.17 -11.98
N LEU A 254 -12.03 6.53 -12.99
CA LEU A 254 -11.29 5.85 -14.06
C LEU A 254 -10.76 6.85 -15.10
N ILE A 255 -9.69 6.46 -15.80
CA ILE A 255 -9.18 7.27 -16.93
C ILE A 255 -10.21 7.34 -18.06
N GLU A 256 -10.82 6.20 -18.38
CA GLU A 256 -11.81 6.04 -19.43
C GLU A 256 -13.18 5.68 -18.83
N ALA A 257 -14.24 6.24 -19.43
CA ALA A 257 -15.59 5.82 -19.10
C ALA A 257 -15.87 4.43 -19.69
N ILE A 258 -16.68 3.66 -18.98
CA ILE A 258 -17.09 2.30 -19.34
C ILE A 258 -18.60 2.31 -19.59
N ASP A 259 -19.02 1.65 -20.66
CA ASP A 259 -20.43 1.32 -20.89
C ASP A 259 -20.74 -0.02 -20.21
N ASN A 260 -21.17 0.05 -18.95
CA ASN A 260 -21.52 -1.10 -18.12
C ASN A 260 -22.72 -0.77 -17.22
N PRO A 261 -23.57 -1.73 -16.84
CA PRO A 261 -24.64 -1.48 -15.88
C PRO A 261 -24.09 -0.94 -14.55
N ALA A 262 -24.73 0.10 -14.03
CA ALA A 262 -24.37 0.74 -12.77
C ALA A 262 -25.37 0.36 -11.67
N VAL A 263 -24.87 0.21 -10.44
CA VAL A 263 -25.73 0.09 -9.27
C VAL A 263 -26.30 1.46 -8.89
N THR A 264 -27.53 1.49 -8.40
CA THR A 264 -28.13 2.71 -7.83
C THR A 264 -27.93 2.74 -6.32
N LEU A 265 -27.90 3.93 -5.73
CA LEU A 265 -27.61 4.11 -4.30
C LEU A 265 -28.92 4.34 -3.52
N VAL A 266 -29.02 3.75 -2.33
CA VAL A 266 -30.14 4.00 -1.40
C VAL A 266 -29.92 5.35 -0.69
N ASP A 267 -30.98 6.16 -0.59
CA ASP A 267 -30.94 7.42 0.18
C ASP A 267 -30.94 7.18 1.70
N LEU A 268 -30.60 8.22 2.47
CA LEU A 268 -30.46 8.10 3.92
C LEU A 268 -31.73 7.68 4.65
N ASP A 269 -32.88 8.22 4.26
CA ASP A 269 -34.15 7.97 4.95
C ASP A 269 -34.63 6.53 4.67
N SER A 270 -34.56 6.10 3.41
CA SER A 270 -34.81 4.71 3.03
C SER A 270 -33.85 3.75 3.73
N SER A 271 -32.56 4.10 3.81
CA SER A 271 -31.54 3.28 4.49
C SER A 271 -31.84 3.11 5.98
N ARG A 272 -32.29 4.17 6.67
CA ARG A 272 -32.70 4.11 8.08
C ARG A 272 -33.94 3.25 8.27
N GLN A 273 -34.96 3.44 7.42
CA GLN A 273 -36.20 2.67 7.51
C GLN A 273 -35.96 1.16 7.28
N LEU A 274 -35.21 0.79 6.25
CA LEU A 274 -34.87 -0.60 5.96
C LEU A 274 -34.11 -1.28 7.09
N ALA A 275 -33.25 -0.54 7.80
CA ALA A 275 -32.54 -1.04 8.98
C ALA A 275 -33.48 -1.30 10.16
N LEU A 276 -34.47 -0.43 10.39
CA LEU A 276 -35.52 -0.62 11.40
C LEU A 276 -36.41 -1.83 11.09
N ASP A 277 -36.63 -2.10 9.80
CA ASP A 277 -37.47 -3.20 9.32
C ASP A 277 -36.70 -4.55 9.25
N ASN A 278 -35.44 -4.58 9.67
CA ASN A 278 -34.55 -5.75 9.59
C ASN A 278 -34.51 -6.36 8.16
N ALA A 279 -34.53 -5.49 7.14
CA ALA A 279 -34.65 -5.90 5.75
C ALA A 279 -33.55 -6.89 5.34
N ALA A 280 -33.91 -7.83 4.45
CA ALA A 280 -32.96 -8.75 3.85
C ALA A 280 -32.03 -8.02 2.88
N VAL A 281 -30.74 -8.32 2.95
CA VAL A 281 -29.67 -7.72 2.16
C VAL A 281 -28.71 -8.78 1.68
N THR A 282 -27.97 -8.50 0.61
CA THR A 282 -26.99 -9.41 0.01
C THR A 282 -25.64 -8.73 -0.05
N VAL A 283 -24.62 -9.37 0.51
CA VAL A 283 -23.21 -8.98 0.26
C VAL A 283 -22.61 -9.95 -0.75
N ILE A 284 -21.78 -9.42 -1.63
CA ILE A 284 -21.12 -10.17 -2.72
C ILE A 284 -19.62 -9.87 -2.71
N GLY A 285 -18.81 -10.86 -3.06
CA GLY A 285 -17.36 -10.70 -3.12
C GLY A 285 -16.57 -11.99 -3.29
N TRP A 286 -15.25 -11.87 -3.15
CA TRP A 286 -14.26 -12.95 -3.29
C TRP A 286 -13.49 -13.17 -1.99
N GLY A 287 -14.09 -12.85 -0.84
CA GLY A 287 -13.47 -13.02 0.46
C GLY A 287 -13.23 -14.48 0.83
N ASN A 288 -12.41 -14.68 1.87
CA ASN A 288 -12.09 -15.98 2.45
C ASN A 288 -13.36 -16.81 2.74
N GLN A 289 -13.25 -18.12 2.55
CA GLN A 289 -14.35 -19.06 2.73
C GLN A 289 -14.33 -19.80 4.06
N THR A 290 -13.35 -19.49 4.92
CA THR A 290 -13.20 -20.05 6.26
C THR A 290 -13.48 -19.01 7.33
N ALA A 291 -14.45 -19.29 8.21
CA ALA A 291 -14.76 -18.45 9.38
C ALA A 291 -13.68 -18.63 10.46
N TYR A 292 -13.52 -17.59 11.26
CA TYR A 292 -12.66 -17.61 12.43
C TYR A 292 -13.15 -16.56 13.44
N GLY A 293 -12.99 -16.85 14.72
CA GLY A 293 -13.34 -15.97 15.83
C GLY A 293 -12.21 -15.02 16.22
N PRO A 294 -12.46 -14.10 17.17
CA PRO A 294 -11.47 -13.15 17.68
C PRO A 294 -10.24 -13.80 18.34
N ASN A 295 -10.37 -15.04 18.82
CA ASN A 295 -9.30 -15.78 19.51
C ASN A 295 -8.72 -16.92 18.66
N ASP A 296 -9.17 -17.05 17.41
CA ASP A 296 -8.70 -18.10 16.52
C ASP A 296 -7.46 -17.62 15.75
N GLU A 297 -6.54 -18.53 15.45
CA GLU A 297 -5.44 -18.25 14.51
C GLU A 297 -6.03 -17.94 13.13
N LEU A 298 -5.50 -16.91 12.47
CA LEU A 298 -5.97 -16.52 11.14
C LEU A 298 -5.83 -17.71 10.18
N PRO A 299 -6.91 -18.16 9.51
CA PRO A 299 -6.81 -19.23 8.55
C PRO A 299 -5.94 -18.80 7.36
N ALA A 300 -5.33 -19.78 6.69
CA ALA A 300 -4.67 -19.51 5.41
C ALA A 300 -5.66 -18.87 4.42
N ASN A 301 -5.16 -17.96 3.57
CA ASN A 301 -5.97 -17.33 2.53
C ASN A 301 -6.59 -18.43 1.63
N ASP A 302 -7.91 -18.45 1.56
CA ASP A 302 -8.71 -19.39 0.77
C ASP A 302 -9.72 -18.66 -0.14
N GLN A 303 -9.39 -17.42 -0.55
CA GLN A 303 -10.20 -16.61 -1.46
C GLN A 303 -10.53 -17.38 -2.74
N PRO A 304 -11.83 -17.46 -3.12
CA PRO A 304 -12.24 -18.13 -4.36
C PRO A 304 -12.02 -17.21 -5.57
N ASP A 305 -11.69 -17.79 -6.73
CA ASP A 305 -11.67 -17.02 -7.99
C ASP A 305 -13.07 -16.55 -8.41
N LYS A 306 -14.09 -17.34 -8.10
CA LYS A 306 -15.48 -17.08 -8.54
C LYS A 306 -16.30 -16.37 -7.48
N LEU A 307 -17.02 -15.35 -7.93
CA LEU A 307 -17.83 -14.48 -7.10
C LEU A 307 -18.83 -15.27 -6.25
N ARG A 308 -18.90 -14.92 -4.96
CA ARG A 308 -19.84 -15.48 -4.00
C ARG A 308 -20.86 -14.44 -3.54
N GLN A 309 -21.95 -14.92 -2.96
CA GLN A 309 -23.01 -14.08 -2.42
C GLN A 309 -23.60 -14.66 -1.14
N VAL A 310 -23.95 -13.80 -0.19
CA VAL A 310 -24.62 -14.21 1.05
C VAL A 310 -25.71 -13.24 1.45
N GLU A 311 -26.87 -13.80 1.79
CA GLU A 311 -28.00 -13.06 2.34
C GLU A 311 -27.82 -12.87 3.86
N LEU A 312 -28.06 -11.65 4.32
CA LEU A 312 -28.01 -11.20 5.71
C LEU A 312 -29.27 -10.37 6.02
N ASN A 313 -29.43 -9.98 7.28
CA ASN A 313 -30.46 -9.03 7.71
C ASN A 313 -29.80 -7.78 8.28
N LEU A 314 -30.38 -6.62 7.98
CA LEU A 314 -29.94 -5.37 8.59
C LEU A 314 -30.28 -5.32 10.08
N LEU A 315 -29.49 -4.55 10.81
CA LEU A 315 -29.75 -4.14 12.18
C LEU A 315 -29.91 -2.62 12.24
N SER A 316 -30.81 -2.14 13.10
CA SER A 316 -30.78 -0.74 13.52
C SER A 316 -29.46 -0.45 14.25
N ASN A 317 -29.02 0.81 14.27
CA ASN A 317 -27.79 1.16 14.98
C ASN A 317 -27.88 0.83 16.48
N GLU A 318 -29.06 0.97 17.09
CA GLU A 318 -29.30 0.59 18.48
C GLU A 318 -29.14 -0.92 18.69
N GLN A 319 -29.77 -1.73 17.84
CA GLN A 319 -29.60 -3.20 17.86
C GLN A 319 -28.13 -3.61 17.66
N CYS A 320 -27.43 -2.95 16.74
CA CYS A 320 -26.02 -3.23 16.49
C CYS A 320 -25.13 -2.90 17.69
N LYS A 321 -25.34 -1.72 18.30
CA LYS A 321 -24.62 -1.30 19.51
C LYS A 321 -24.84 -2.26 20.67
N ASP A 322 -26.09 -2.64 20.93
CA ASP A 322 -26.44 -3.59 21.99
C ASP A 322 -25.77 -4.94 21.77
N LYS A 323 -25.83 -5.45 20.54
CA LYS A 323 -25.26 -6.75 20.19
C LYS A 323 -23.73 -6.76 20.30
N LEU A 324 -23.05 -5.72 19.80
CA LEU A 324 -21.60 -5.59 19.92
C LEU A 324 -21.16 -5.41 21.37
N ALA A 325 -21.89 -4.61 22.16
CA ALA A 325 -21.56 -4.41 23.57
C ALA A 325 -21.63 -5.72 24.34
N GLN A 326 -22.69 -6.52 24.11
CA GLN A 326 -22.79 -7.85 24.68
C GLN A 326 -21.65 -8.77 24.24
N ALA A 327 -21.34 -8.79 22.94
CA ALA A 327 -20.27 -9.64 22.40
C ALA A 327 -18.88 -9.29 22.95
N TYR A 328 -18.53 -8.00 23.07
CA TYR A 328 -17.29 -7.57 23.71
C TYR A 328 -17.26 -7.88 25.20
N THR A 329 -18.40 -7.76 25.90
CA THR A 329 -18.47 -8.16 27.31
C THR A 329 -18.23 -9.63 27.53
N ASP A 330 -18.79 -10.48 26.68
CA ASP A 330 -18.59 -11.92 26.76
C ASP A 330 -17.15 -12.31 26.39
N LEU A 331 -16.54 -11.61 25.43
CA LEU A 331 -15.17 -11.86 24.99
C LEU A 331 -14.12 -11.46 26.04
N GLU A 332 -14.23 -10.26 26.62
CA GLU A 332 -13.19 -9.69 27.48
C GLU A 332 -13.47 -9.82 28.98
N GLY A 333 -14.69 -10.20 29.36
CA GLY A 333 -15.11 -10.22 30.76
C GLY A 333 -15.23 -8.82 31.40
N ILE A 334 -15.25 -7.76 30.58
CA ILE A 334 -15.43 -6.36 30.98
C ILE A 334 -16.80 -5.89 30.51
N ASN A 335 -17.56 -5.19 31.37
CA ASN A 335 -18.87 -4.67 31.00
C ASN A 335 -18.75 -3.46 30.05
N TYR A 336 -19.11 -3.66 28.78
CA TYR A 336 -19.20 -2.65 27.73
C TYR A 336 -20.63 -2.14 27.64
N LEU A 337 -20.79 -0.82 27.54
CA LEU A 337 -22.08 -0.17 27.28
C LEU A 337 -22.27 0.03 25.76
N PRO A 338 -23.51 0.05 25.26
CA PRO A 338 -23.81 0.26 23.83
C PRO A 338 -23.11 1.47 23.19
N ASP A 339 -22.97 2.57 23.93
CA ASP A 339 -22.30 3.78 23.40
C ASP A 339 -20.77 3.71 23.38
N GLN A 340 -20.17 2.65 23.91
CA GLN A 340 -18.71 2.47 23.95
C GLN A 340 -18.18 1.68 22.75
N VAL A 341 -19.04 1.08 21.92
CA VAL A 341 -18.63 0.19 20.82
C VAL A 341 -18.39 0.91 19.48
N GLY A 342 -18.49 2.24 19.46
CA GLY A 342 -18.04 3.06 18.33
C GLY A 342 -18.96 3.15 17.11
N ILE A 343 -20.18 2.58 17.14
CA ILE A 343 -21.12 2.66 16.01
C ILE A 343 -21.73 4.06 15.87
N THR A 344 -21.54 4.67 14.69
CA THR A 344 -22.03 6.01 14.34
C THR A 344 -23.17 5.97 13.31
N ASP A 345 -23.79 7.11 13.02
CA ASP A 345 -24.81 7.23 11.95
C ASP A 345 -24.25 7.01 10.54
N SER A 346 -22.93 7.17 10.36
CA SER A 346 -22.21 6.86 9.13
C SER A 346 -22.06 5.36 8.89
N MET A 347 -22.49 4.52 9.82
CA MET A 347 -22.39 3.07 9.77
C MET A 347 -23.77 2.41 9.71
N ILE A 348 -23.81 1.21 9.14
CA ILE A 348 -24.95 0.30 9.14
C ILE A 348 -24.42 -1.11 9.39
N CYS A 349 -25.17 -1.93 10.13
CA CYS A 349 -24.76 -3.28 10.45
C CYS A 349 -25.68 -4.31 9.80
N ALA A 350 -25.11 -5.48 9.49
CA ALA A 350 -25.86 -6.63 9.04
C ALA A 350 -25.32 -7.90 9.69
N ASN A 351 -26.20 -8.87 9.93
CA ASN A 351 -25.81 -10.18 10.44
C ASN A 351 -26.62 -11.29 9.79
N TYR A 352 -26.09 -12.51 9.85
CA TYR A 352 -26.88 -13.67 9.51
C TYR A 352 -27.84 -14.01 10.64
N SER A 353 -29.07 -14.39 10.29
CA SER A 353 -30.15 -14.74 11.23
C SER A 353 -30.30 -16.24 11.47
N GLY A 354 -29.54 -17.09 10.75
CA GLY A 354 -29.58 -18.55 10.88
C GLY A 354 -28.50 -19.15 11.79
N SER A 355 -28.50 -20.47 11.94
CA SER A 355 -27.61 -21.22 12.87
C SER A 355 -26.24 -21.59 12.30
N MET A 356 -25.86 -21.04 11.14
CA MET A 356 -24.56 -21.27 10.48
C MET A 356 -23.75 -19.97 10.45
N GLU A 357 -22.42 -20.08 10.54
CA GLU A 357 -21.48 -18.95 10.38
C GLU A 357 -21.52 -18.47 8.92
N LYS A 358 -22.18 -17.33 8.66
CA LYS A 358 -22.28 -16.68 7.35
C LYS A 358 -22.07 -15.18 7.51
N GLY A 359 -21.29 -14.58 6.62
CA GLY A 359 -20.94 -13.16 6.66
C GLY A 359 -19.91 -12.82 5.57
N SER A 360 -19.49 -11.55 5.56
CA SER A 360 -18.35 -11.06 4.77
C SER A 360 -17.04 -11.36 5.48
N CYS A 361 -16.02 -11.79 4.73
CA CYS A 361 -14.67 -12.05 5.22
C CYS A 361 -13.64 -11.13 4.56
N GLN A 362 -12.38 -11.30 4.95
CA GLN A 362 -11.20 -10.68 4.37
C GLN A 362 -11.18 -10.92 2.85
N GLY A 363 -11.07 -9.84 2.09
CA GLY A 363 -11.21 -9.82 0.62
C GLY A 363 -12.57 -9.33 0.11
N ASP A 364 -13.60 -9.29 0.96
CA ASP A 364 -14.89 -8.65 0.63
C ASP A 364 -14.88 -7.13 0.90
N SER A 365 -13.89 -6.63 1.64
CA SER A 365 -13.70 -5.21 1.98
C SER A 365 -13.89 -4.29 0.77
N GLY A 366 -14.61 -3.19 0.94
CA GLY A 366 -14.96 -2.27 -0.14
C GLY A 366 -16.05 -2.75 -1.10
N GLY A 367 -16.45 -4.03 -1.03
CA GLY A 367 -17.56 -4.60 -1.80
C GLY A 367 -18.93 -4.06 -1.37
N PRO A 368 -19.97 -4.20 -2.22
CA PRO A 368 -21.28 -3.63 -1.95
C PRO A 368 -22.13 -4.53 -1.03
N LEU A 369 -22.86 -3.89 -0.11
CA LEU A 369 -24.04 -4.45 0.55
C LEU A 369 -25.29 -3.97 -0.19
N LEU A 370 -26.05 -4.91 -0.74
CA LEU A 370 -27.15 -4.68 -1.67
C LEU A 370 -28.50 -5.00 -1.02
N VAL A 371 -29.52 -4.22 -1.38
CA VAL A 371 -30.91 -4.46 -1.01
C VAL A 371 -31.77 -4.48 -2.28
N ASN A 372 -32.70 -5.42 -2.36
CA ASN A 372 -33.66 -5.46 -3.45
C ASN A 372 -34.93 -4.71 -3.04
N THR A 373 -35.17 -3.56 -3.66
CA THR A 373 -36.35 -2.73 -3.40
C THR A 373 -37.33 -2.81 -4.56
N ASN A 374 -38.45 -2.09 -4.48
CA ASN A 374 -39.38 -1.94 -5.60
C ASN A 374 -38.76 -1.22 -6.81
N GLN A 375 -37.56 -0.66 -6.67
CA GLN A 375 -36.78 -0.02 -7.73
C GLN A 375 -35.69 -0.93 -8.32
N GLY A 376 -35.60 -2.19 -7.85
CA GLY A 376 -34.54 -3.13 -8.21
C GLY A 376 -33.43 -3.18 -7.15
N TRP A 377 -32.28 -3.76 -7.53
CA TRP A 377 -31.11 -3.84 -6.67
C TRP A 377 -30.46 -2.46 -6.48
N GLN A 378 -30.24 -2.09 -5.22
CA GLN A 378 -29.62 -0.84 -4.82
C GLN A 378 -28.55 -1.11 -3.76
N GLN A 379 -27.51 -0.29 -3.72
CA GLN A 379 -26.46 -0.38 -2.73
C GLN A 379 -26.81 0.46 -1.49
N ILE A 380 -26.84 -0.20 -0.34
CA ILE A 380 -27.14 0.42 0.96
C ILE A 380 -25.89 0.56 1.85
N GLY A 381 -24.87 -0.28 1.63
CA GLY A 381 -23.64 -0.27 2.41
C GLY A 381 -22.39 -0.62 1.60
N ILE A 382 -21.23 -0.44 2.24
CA ILE A 382 -19.90 -0.83 1.75
C ILE A 382 -19.24 -1.66 2.85
N VAL A 383 -18.73 -2.85 2.54
CA VAL A 383 -18.03 -3.71 3.53
C VAL A 383 -16.85 -2.94 4.13
N SER A 384 -16.83 -2.77 5.46
CA SER A 384 -15.83 -1.98 6.17
C SER A 384 -15.02 -2.85 7.12
N TYR A 385 -15.61 -3.31 8.23
CA TYR A 385 -14.89 -4.12 9.22
C TYR A 385 -15.81 -5.10 9.98
N GLY A 386 -15.19 -5.99 10.74
CA GLY A 386 -15.85 -6.93 11.64
C GLY A 386 -14.85 -7.56 12.62
N VAL A 387 -15.36 -8.22 13.67
CA VAL A 387 -14.53 -8.97 14.62
C VAL A 387 -14.59 -10.45 14.26
N GLY A 388 -13.44 -11.01 13.89
CA GLY A 388 -13.37 -12.33 13.22
C GLY A 388 -14.02 -12.29 11.83
N CYS A 389 -14.28 -13.46 11.25
CA CYS A 389 -15.16 -13.59 10.10
C CYS A 389 -16.36 -14.50 10.40
N ALA A 390 -17.56 -13.98 10.09
CA ALA A 390 -18.83 -14.71 10.11
C ALA A 390 -19.19 -15.33 11.46
N VAL A 391 -18.75 -14.69 12.54
CA VAL A 391 -19.09 -15.05 13.92
C VAL A 391 -20.51 -14.58 14.23
N ALA A 392 -21.37 -15.48 14.72
CA ALA A 392 -22.80 -15.20 14.86
C ALA A 392 -23.09 -14.02 15.83
N GLU A 393 -22.25 -13.88 16.84
CA GLU A 393 -22.32 -12.88 17.90
C GLU A 393 -21.88 -11.48 17.41
N PHE A 394 -20.92 -11.40 16.49
CA PHE A 394 -20.36 -10.15 15.99
C PHE A 394 -20.97 -9.77 14.63
N PRO A 395 -21.88 -8.78 14.55
CA PRO A 395 -22.39 -8.30 13.27
C PRO A 395 -21.28 -7.66 12.43
N GLY A 396 -21.39 -7.78 11.10
CA GLY A 396 -20.52 -7.03 10.18
C GLY A 396 -20.91 -5.56 10.15
N VAL A 397 -19.93 -4.67 10.07
CA VAL A 397 -20.11 -3.22 10.00
C VAL A 397 -19.78 -2.71 8.60
N TYR A 398 -20.64 -1.86 8.08
CA TYR A 398 -20.60 -1.34 6.73
C TYR A 398 -20.71 0.19 6.76
N ALA A 399 -20.02 0.89 5.85
CA ALA A 399 -20.27 2.32 5.68
C ALA A 399 -21.66 2.55 5.07
N ARG A 400 -22.47 3.42 5.67
CA ARG A 400 -23.86 3.68 5.26
C ARG A 400 -23.89 4.60 4.04
N VAL A 401 -24.07 4.04 2.84
CA VAL A 401 -24.05 4.77 1.57
C VAL A 401 -24.98 5.99 1.55
N GLY A 402 -26.18 5.86 2.10
CA GLY A 402 -27.17 6.94 2.16
C GLY A 402 -26.67 8.20 2.88
N GLN A 403 -25.72 8.07 3.81
CA GLN A 403 -25.12 9.19 4.53
C GLN A 403 -24.19 10.04 3.65
N PHE A 404 -23.70 9.49 2.53
CA PHE A 404 -22.66 10.09 1.70
C PHE A 404 -23.12 10.47 0.29
N THR A 405 -24.42 10.38 -0.01
CA THR A 405 -24.95 10.67 -1.36
C THR A 405 -24.62 12.08 -1.83
N ASP A 406 -24.66 13.07 -0.95
CA ASP A 406 -24.26 14.45 -1.26
C ASP A 406 -22.76 14.52 -1.59
N TRP A 407 -21.90 13.94 -0.74
CA TRP A 407 -20.46 13.90 -1.00
C TRP A 407 -20.14 13.21 -2.34
N ILE A 408 -20.82 12.09 -2.64
CA ILE A 408 -20.70 11.38 -3.91
C ILE A 408 -21.12 12.27 -5.08
N ASN A 409 -22.27 12.93 -4.99
CA ASN A 409 -22.79 13.77 -6.08
C ASN A 409 -21.95 15.05 -6.28
N ASN A 410 -21.46 15.68 -5.21
CA ASN A 410 -20.59 16.85 -5.25
C ASN A 410 -19.33 16.60 -6.09
N ILE A 411 -18.82 15.37 -6.06
CA ILE A 411 -17.65 14.95 -6.84
C ILE A 411 -18.07 14.43 -8.22
N SER A 412 -18.93 13.42 -8.27
CA SER A 412 -19.23 12.69 -9.51
C SER A 412 -20.08 13.46 -10.52
N LYS A 413 -20.90 14.41 -10.06
CA LYS A 413 -21.85 15.21 -10.87
C LYS A 413 -21.68 16.72 -10.72
N GLY A 414 -20.79 17.15 -9.82
CA GLY A 414 -20.61 18.56 -9.44
C GLY A 414 -19.23 19.11 -9.80
N ILE A 415 -18.79 20.10 -9.03
CA ILE A 415 -17.44 20.65 -9.09
C ILE A 415 -16.54 19.87 -8.12
N ALA A 416 -15.66 19.05 -8.68
CA ALA A 416 -14.72 18.22 -7.94
C ALA A 416 -13.35 18.92 -7.78
N ILE A 417 -12.83 18.96 -6.57
CA ILE A 417 -11.42 19.26 -6.25
C ILE A 417 -10.80 18.06 -5.54
N GLU A 418 -9.48 17.92 -5.62
CA GLU A 418 -8.74 16.92 -4.83
C GLU A 418 -9.09 17.08 -3.33
N PRO A 419 -9.46 15.99 -2.63
CA PRO A 419 -10.17 16.07 -1.36
C PRO A 419 -9.27 16.51 -0.20
N THR A 420 -7.99 16.17 -0.25
CA THR A 420 -6.99 16.53 0.75
C THR A 420 -5.66 16.85 0.06
N TYR A 421 -4.97 17.88 0.53
CA TYR A 421 -3.59 18.17 0.15
C TYR A 421 -2.76 18.54 1.38
N ASP A 422 -1.72 17.77 1.64
CA ASP A 422 -0.79 18.01 2.75
C ASP A 422 0.53 18.54 2.19
N PHE A 423 0.89 19.77 2.59
CA PHE A 423 2.21 20.31 2.29
C PHE A 423 3.28 19.53 3.05
N ALA A 424 4.42 19.31 2.39
CA ALA A 424 5.60 18.78 3.06
C ALA A 424 5.99 19.67 4.25
N ILE A 425 6.61 19.07 5.27
CA ILE A 425 7.13 19.81 6.42
C ILE A 425 8.01 20.95 5.90
N THR A 426 7.74 22.17 6.34
CA THR A 426 8.28 23.40 5.75
C THR A 426 9.12 24.15 6.79
N PRO A 427 10.39 24.47 6.50
CA PRO A 427 11.19 25.36 7.34
C PRO A 427 10.53 26.73 7.51
N GLN A 428 10.64 27.32 8.70
CA GLN A 428 10.13 28.67 8.96
C GLN A 428 10.67 29.68 7.93
N HIS A 429 9.82 30.60 7.50
CA HIS A 429 10.13 31.64 6.50
C HIS A 429 10.42 31.12 5.09
N THR A 430 10.05 29.87 4.80
CA THR A 430 10.00 29.35 3.44
C THR A 430 8.56 29.24 2.97
N ALA A 431 8.37 29.32 1.66
CA ALA A 431 7.06 29.19 1.04
C ALA A 431 7.07 28.00 0.10
N GLN A 432 5.95 27.27 0.08
CA GLN A 432 5.68 26.19 -0.84
C GLN A 432 4.47 26.54 -1.69
N THR A 433 4.46 26.05 -2.93
CA THR A 433 3.37 26.26 -3.88
C THR A 433 3.06 24.97 -4.60
N THR A 434 1.78 24.70 -4.81
CA THR A 434 1.28 23.57 -5.61
C THR A 434 0.12 24.01 -6.49
N GLN A 435 -0.27 23.16 -7.43
CA GLN A 435 -1.49 23.33 -8.21
C GLN A 435 -2.47 22.19 -7.92
N LEU A 436 -3.70 22.55 -7.57
CA LEU A 436 -4.80 21.60 -7.43
C LEU A 436 -5.69 21.64 -8.66
N THR A 437 -6.15 20.48 -9.11
CA THR A 437 -7.07 20.39 -10.24
C THR A 437 -8.51 20.55 -9.76
N VAL A 438 -9.27 21.43 -10.42
CA VAL A 438 -10.72 21.56 -10.27
C VAL A 438 -11.39 21.06 -11.55
N SER A 439 -12.37 20.17 -11.42
CA SER A 439 -13.10 19.57 -12.55
C SER A 439 -14.59 19.87 -12.43
N ASN A 440 -15.23 20.21 -13.53
CA ASN A 440 -16.68 20.32 -13.59
C ASN A 440 -17.25 19.05 -14.22
N ASN A 441 -17.78 18.15 -13.39
CA ASN A 441 -18.40 16.91 -13.84
C ASN A 441 -19.90 17.07 -14.16
N SER A 442 -20.46 18.28 -14.00
CA SER A 442 -21.85 18.57 -14.36
C SER A 442 -22.04 18.80 -15.87
N GLU A 443 -23.29 18.91 -16.29
CA GLU A 443 -23.70 19.29 -17.65
C GLU A 443 -23.79 20.81 -17.88
N LEU A 444 -23.51 21.60 -16.85
CA LEU A 444 -23.71 23.05 -16.86
C LEU A 444 -22.38 23.79 -16.72
N THR A 445 -22.31 25.02 -17.24
CA THR A 445 -21.18 25.92 -16.99
C THR A 445 -21.38 26.60 -15.63
N ALA A 446 -20.37 26.53 -14.76
CA ALA A 446 -20.42 27.11 -13.42
C ALA A 446 -19.51 28.36 -13.33
N ASN A 447 -19.96 29.38 -12.61
CA ASN A 447 -19.07 30.44 -12.14
C ASN A 447 -18.68 30.18 -10.68
N LEU A 448 -17.38 30.12 -10.44
CA LEU A 448 -16.81 29.64 -9.19
C LEU A 448 -16.17 30.76 -8.38
N THR A 449 -16.38 30.70 -7.07
CA THR A 449 -15.61 31.46 -6.08
C THR A 449 -14.98 30.49 -5.09
N PHE A 450 -13.81 30.86 -4.57
CA PHE A 450 -13.02 30.02 -3.68
C PHE A 450 -12.77 30.77 -2.38
N THR A 451 -13.04 30.11 -1.26
CA THR A 451 -12.87 30.67 0.08
C THR A 451 -12.02 29.74 0.93
N LEU A 452 -11.11 30.31 1.70
CA LEU A 452 -10.37 29.57 2.73
C LEU A 452 -11.06 29.71 4.07
N VAL A 453 -11.37 28.59 4.71
CA VAL A 453 -11.97 28.52 6.05
C VAL A 453 -10.96 27.89 7.00
N ILE A 454 -10.81 28.49 8.19
CA ILE A 454 -9.92 27.98 9.23
C ILE A 454 -10.55 26.72 9.84
N ASP A 455 -9.83 25.61 9.80
CA ASP A 455 -10.26 24.32 10.37
C ASP A 455 -9.59 24.07 11.73
N LYS A 456 -8.31 24.49 11.88
CA LYS A 456 -7.58 24.52 13.15
C LYS A 456 -7.31 25.95 13.59
N ILE A 457 -7.72 26.31 14.80
CA ILE A 457 -7.48 27.66 15.37
C ILE A 457 -5.99 28.00 15.32
N GLY A 458 -5.67 29.22 14.87
CA GLY A 458 -4.28 29.67 14.69
C GLY A 458 -3.68 29.35 13.31
N SER A 459 -4.41 28.68 12.42
CA SER A 459 -3.96 28.43 11.05
C SER A 459 -3.87 29.72 10.23
N THR A 460 -2.71 29.97 9.62
CA THR A 460 -2.43 31.11 8.76
C THR A 460 -1.46 30.69 7.64
N GLY A 461 -1.10 31.62 6.74
CA GLY A 461 -0.05 31.38 5.72
C GLY A 461 -0.55 30.79 4.40
N PHE A 462 -1.80 30.33 4.32
CA PHE A 462 -2.38 29.84 3.06
C PHE A 462 -2.91 30.95 2.17
N SER A 463 -2.73 30.80 0.86
CA SER A 463 -3.35 31.65 -0.15
C SER A 463 -3.74 30.86 -1.40
N LEU A 464 -4.80 31.31 -2.08
CA LEU A 464 -5.34 30.69 -3.28
C LEU A 464 -5.34 31.67 -4.45
N THR A 465 -4.89 31.20 -5.60
CA THR A 465 -4.99 31.92 -6.88
C THR A 465 -5.76 31.04 -7.87
N PRO A 466 -6.98 31.41 -8.29
CA PRO A 466 -7.82 30.54 -9.12
C PRO A 466 -7.31 30.26 -10.55
N ASN A 467 -6.23 30.88 -11.04
CA ASN A 467 -5.70 30.76 -12.41
C ASN A 467 -6.77 30.67 -13.53
N SER A 468 -7.76 31.56 -13.53
CA SER A 468 -8.90 31.57 -14.47
C SER A 468 -9.96 30.48 -14.27
N CYS A 469 -9.99 29.80 -13.11
CA CYS A 469 -11.07 28.89 -12.70
C CYS A 469 -12.39 29.59 -12.34
N ASN A 470 -12.52 30.91 -12.52
CA ASN A 470 -13.73 31.64 -12.14
C ASN A 470 -14.95 31.28 -12.97
N THR A 471 -14.76 30.76 -14.19
CA THR A 471 -15.83 30.20 -15.02
C THR A 471 -15.33 28.87 -15.58
N LEU A 472 -16.03 27.79 -15.29
CA LEU A 472 -15.65 26.45 -15.70
C LEU A 472 -16.79 25.79 -16.48
N ALA A 473 -16.56 25.59 -17.78
CA ALA A 473 -17.54 24.96 -18.65
C ALA A 473 -17.78 23.49 -18.27
N ALA A 474 -18.95 22.97 -18.66
CA ALA A 474 -19.30 21.56 -18.46
C ALA A 474 -18.21 20.61 -18.96
N LYS A 475 -17.91 19.57 -18.17
CA LYS A 475 -16.89 18.54 -18.44
C LYS A 475 -15.46 19.06 -18.63
N GLN A 476 -15.18 20.32 -18.28
CA GLN A 476 -13.83 20.91 -18.36
C GLN A 476 -13.11 20.86 -17.02
N LYS A 477 -11.79 21.12 -17.08
CA LYS A 477 -10.91 21.23 -15.90
C LYS A 477 -10.16 22.54 -15.93
N CYS A 478 -9.76 23.00 -14.76
CA CYS A 478 -8.85 24.12 -14.57
C CYS A 478 -7.95 23.83 -13.36
N THR A 479 -6.95 24.68 -13.11
CA THR A 479 -6.08 24.54 -11.95
C THR A 479 -6.15 25.77 -11.06
N ILE A 480 -6.03 25.58 -9.75
CA ILE A 480 -5.85 26.66 -8.79
C ILE A 480 -4.45 26.52 -8.17
N THR A 481 -3.75 27.63 -7.99
CA THR A 481 -2.47 27.64 -7.27
C THR A 481 -2.76 27.80 -5.79
N LEU A 482 -2.32 26.83 -4.99
CA LEU A 482 -2.33 26.88 -3.55
C LEU A 482 -0.91 27.16 -3.06
N ALA A 483 -0.76 28.13 -2.16
CA ALA A 483 0.52 28.45 -1.56
C ALA A 483 0.42 28.42 -0.04
N PHE A 484 1.49 27.97 0.61
CA PHE A 484 1.69 28.03 2.05
C PHE A 484 2.98 28.80 2.36
N ASP A 485 2.87 29.83 3.19
CA ASP A 485 3.98 30.66 3.67
C ASP A 485 4.19 30.40 5.17
N ALA A 486 5.27 29.71 5.52
CA ALA A 486 5.58 29.20 6.87
C ALA A 486 6.07 30.29 7.83
N LYS A 487 5.30 31.37 8.00
CA LYS A 487 5.62 32.48 8.91
C LYS A 487 5.38 32.12 10.38
N THR A 488 4.29 31.42 10.63
CA THR A 488 3.88 30.92 11.94
C THR A 488 4.32 29.47 12.07
N LEU A 489 4.71 29.06 13.27
CA LEU A 489 5.19 27.71 13.55
C LEU A 489 4.03 26.78 13.92
N GLY A 490 4.25 25.48 13.74
CA GLY A 490 3.30 24.44 14.14
C GLY A 490 2.46 23.91 12.98
N GLN A 491 1.43 23.13 13.33
CA GLN A 491 0.49 22.58 12.38
C GLN A 491 -0.57 23.61 12.01
N HIS A 492 -0.86 23.69 10.72
CA HIS A 492 -1.94 24.49 10.16
C HIS A 492 -2.89 23.60 9.38
N LYS A 493 -4.20 23.83 9.53
CA LYS A 493 -5.25 23.11 8.79
C LYS A 493 -6.36 24.08 8.40
N MET A 494 -6.68 24.10 7.12
CA MET A 494 -7.73 24.92 6.53
C MET A 494 -8.56 24.10 5.54
N ARG A 495 -9.68 24.65 5.09
CA ARG A 495 -10.50 24.10 4.02
C ARG A 495 -10.66 25.07 2.88
N ILE A 496 -10.61 24.55 1.66
CA ILE A 496 -11.01 25.22 0.43
C ILE A 496 -12.50 24.93 0.22
N ILE A 497 -13.32 25.98 0.31
CA ILE A 497 -14.73 25.94 -0.04
C ILE A 497 -14.92 26.52 -1.44
N ILE A 498 -15.54 25.74 -2.32
CA ILE A 498 -15.92 26.18 -3.66
C ILE A 498 -17.39 26.55 -3.62
N ASN A 499 -17.76 27.73 -4.09
CA ASN A 499 -19.16 28.11 -4.29
C ASN A 499 -19.43 28.29 -5.77
N SER A 500 -20.53 27.69 -6.22
CA SER A 500 -21.12 27.92 -7.55
C SER A 500 -22.14 29.04 -7.46
N ASN A 501 -22.35 29.77 -8.56
CA ASN A 501 -23.46 30.72 -8.70
C ASN A 501 -24.81 30.07 -9.03
N ASP A 502 -24.82 28.74 -9.21
CA ASP A 502 -26.00 27.93 -9.52
C ASP A 502 -26.13 26.82 -8.48
N ASP A 503 -27.22 26.85 -7.72
CA ASP A 503 -27.53 25.91 -6.63
C ASP A 503 -27.74 24.47 -7.15
N ASN A 504 -27.97 24.29 -8.45
CA ASN A 504 -28.09 22.96 -9.06
C ASN A 504 -26.73 22.31 -9.36
N ILE A 505 -25.63 23.04 -9.20
CA ILE A 505 -24.28 22.52 -9.41
C ILE A 505 -23.62 22.33 -8.05
N PRO A 506 -23.69 21.12 -7.48
CA PRO A 506 -23.09 20.87 -6.19
C PRO A 506 -21.57 21.03 -6.25
N THR A 507 -20.96 21.38 -5.12
CA THR A 507 -19.51 21.63 -5.04
C THR A 507 -18.87 20.78 -3.95
N SER A 508 -17.70 20.23 -4.25
CA SER A 508 -16.85 19.57 -3.26
C SER A 508 -15.99 20.58 -2.52
N GLN A 509 -15.33 20.11 -1.46
CA GLN A 509 -14.37 20.86 -0.66
C GLN A 509 -13.04 20.09 -0.59
N SER A 510 -11.97 20.82 -0.27
CA SER A 510 -10.64 20.23 -0.05
C SER A 510 -10.12 20.63 1.32
N PHE A 511 -9.56 19.68 2.06
CA PHE A 511 -8.82 19.96 3.29
C PHE A 511 -7.35 20.16 2.95
N ILE A 512 -6.76 21.20 3.51
CA ILE A 512 -5.36 21.52 3.27
C ILE A 512 -4.63 21.61 4.61
N SER A 513 -3.49 20.95 4.71
CA SER A 513 -2.67 21.00 5.91
C SER A 513 -1.22 21.32 5.59
N ALA A 514 -0.51 21.85 6.58
CA ALA A 514 0.91 22.15 6.49
C ALA A 514 1.53 22.15 7.89
N GLN A 515 2.82 21.84 7.98
CA GLN A 515 3.60 21.92 9.20
C GLN A 515 4.78 22.87 8.99
N ALA A 516 4.89 23.90 9.84
CA ALA A 516 6.03 24.81 9.87
C ALA A 516 6.95 24.50 11.07
N ILE A 517 8.26 24.36 10.84
CA ILE A 517 9.24 24.01 11.88
C ILE A 517 10.33 25.08 12.04
N ALA A 518 10.79 25.27 13.28
CA ALA A 518 11.68 26.36 13.64
C ALA A 518 13.15 26.02 13.39
N ALA A 519 13.97 27.02 13.09
CA ALA A 519 15.42 26.86 13.03
C ALA A 519 15.97 26.43 14.41
N ASN A 520 16.91 25.48 14.42
CA ASN A 520 17.51 24.93 15.63
C ASN A 520 19.04 24.93 15.53
N ASN A 521 19.66 26.04 15.93
CA ASN A 521 21.11 26.23 15.88
C ASN A 521 21.88 25.35 16.86
N VAL A 522 21.21 24.88 17.92
CA VAL A 522 21.81 24.05 18.95
C VAL A 522 22.12 22.65 18.38
N ILE A 523 21.16 22.08 17.63
CA ILE A 523 21.35 20.81 16.91
C ILE A 523 22.48 20.92 15.87
N ASN A 524 22.57 22.03 15.14
CA ASN A 524 23.62 22.25 14.13
C ASN A 524 25.04 22.09 14.71
N THR A 525 25.26 22.64 15.91
CA THR A 525 26.55 22.53 16.59
C THR A 525 26.90 21.07 16.89
N GLN A 526 25.92 20.28 17.32
CA GLN A 526 26.10 18.87 17.71
C GLN A 526 26.28 17.94 16.50
N LEU A 527 25.44 18.08 15.47
CA LEU A 527 25.39 17.11 14.36
C LEU A 527 26.34 17.43 13.21
N SER A 528 26.61 18.72 12.98
CA SER A 528 27.30 19.19 11.78
C SER A 528 28.51 20.05 12.12
N SER A 529 29.03 19.93 13.34
CA SER A 529 30.19 20.69 13.84
C SER A 529 30.05 22.21 13.66
N GLY A 530 28.81 22.72 13.67
CA GLY A 530 28.53 24.15 13.47
C GLY A 530 28.74 24.65 12.04
N SER A 531 28.64 23.79 11.03
CA SER A 531 28.65 24.21 9.62
C SER A 531 27.62 25.31 9.37
N THR A 532 28.02 26.37 8.66
CA THR A 532 27.12 27.45 8.25
C THR A 532 26.33 27.12 6.98
N GLU A 533 26.71 26.05 6.28
CA GLU A 533 26.06 25.58 5.05
C GLU A 533 24.95 24.58 5.34
N LEU A 534 25.03 23.87 6.47
CA LEU A 534 24.04 22.91 6.93
C LEU A 534 23.09 23.58 7.92
N LEU A 535 21.85 23.84 7.49
CA LEU A 535 20.85 24.54 8.30
C LEU A 535 19.86 23.53 8.89
N TRP A 536 19.73 23.55 10.21
CA TRP A 536 18.90 22.61 10.96
C TRP A 536 17.61 23.24 11.45
N PHE A 537 16.53 22.47 11.38
CA PHE A 537 15.20 22.81 11.85
C PHE A 537 14.61 21.67 12.66
N SER A 538 13.72 21.97 13.60
CA SER A 538 13.09 20.98 14.45
C SER A 538 11.69 21.42 14.88
N GLY A 539 10.76 20.48 14.97
CA GLY A 539 9.37 20.73 15.33
C GLY A 539 8.49 19.49 15.22
N GLY A 540 7.20 19.69 14.95
CA GLY A 540 6.16 18.68 15.16
C GLY A 540 5.36 19.00 16.42
N ASP A 541 4.70 18.01 17.01
CA ASP A 541 4.05 18.15 18.32
C ASP A 541 5.10 18.43 19.42
N LYS A 542 6.27 17.82 19.28
CA LYS A 542 7.48 18.17 20.06
C LYS A 542 8.71 18.23 19.16
N PRO A 543 9.61 19.20 19.35
CA PRO A 543 10.88 19.24 18.65
C PRO A 543 11.84 18.15 19.16
N TRP A 544 12.75 17.72 18.30
CA TRP A 544 13.93 16.96 18.68
C TRP A 544 14.85 17.76 19.62
N LEU A 545 15.49 17.05 20.54
CA LEU A 545 16.27 17.59 21.65
C LEU A 545 17.72 17.07 21.60
N LEU A 546 18.63 17.77 22.28
CA LEU A 546 20.00 17.29 22.43
C LEU A 546 20.06 16.08 23.35
N ASP A 547 20.84 15.09 22.96
CA ASP A 547 21.28 14.00 23.82
C ASP A 547 22.81 14.02 23.98
N ASN A 548 23.25 14.67 25.06
CA ASN A 548 24.67 14.83 25.35
C ASN A 548 25.33 13.54 25.86
N SER A 549 24.57 12.50 26.20
CA SER A 549 25.13 11.24 26.69
C SER A 549 25.84 10.45 25.57
N GLU A 550 25.32 10.57 24.34
CA GLU A 550 25.82 9.85 23.17
C GLU A 550 26.32 10.77 22.03
N ALA A 551 26.45 12.07 22.31
CA ALA A 551 26.74 13.07 21.28
C ALA A 551 25.73 13.04 20.11
N ALA A 552 24.46 12.80 20.44
CA ALA A 552 23.36 12.60 19.50
C ALA A 552 22.25 13.65 19.70
N ILE A 553 21.19 13.51 18.92
CA ILE A 553 19.90 14.13 19.19
C ILE A 553 18.83 13.05 19.25
N SER A 554 17.74 13.32 19.96
CA SER A 554 16.60 12.42 20.10
C SER A 554 15.28 13.11 19.80
N SER A 555 14.27 12.35 19.38
CA SER A 555 12.90 12.84 19.20
C SER A 555 12.35 13.40 20.52
N GLY A 556 11.40 14.32 20.42
CA GLY A 556 10.68 14.80 21.58
C GLY A 556 9.72 13.75 22.15
N GLU A 557 9.34 13.91 23.42
CA GLU A 557 8.36 13.05 24.10
C GLU A 557 6.95 13.24 23.53
N ILE A 558 6.53 12.35 22.64
CA ILE A 558 5.25 12.42 21.92
C ILE A 558 4.32 11.28 22.35
N SER A 559 3.00 11.52 22.25
CA SER A 559 1.94 10.53 22.53
C SER A 559 1.40 9.90 21.25
N ASP A 560 0.44 9.00 21.36
CA ASP A 560 -0.22 8.33 20.24
C ASP A 560 -0.76 9.33 19.22
N ASN A 561 -0.59 9.02 17.93
CA ASN A 561 -0.93 9.86 16.78
C ASN A 561 -0.23 11.25 16.75
N GLN A 562 0.87 11.42 17.48
CA GLN A 562 1.71 12.63 17.42
C GLN A 562 3.00 12.37 16.64
N GLN A 563 3.69 13.47 16.33
CA GLN A 563 4.92 13.44 15.55
C GLN A 563 6.03 14.33 16.10
N SER A 564 7.28 13.92 15.85
CA SER A 564 8.48 14.71 16.10
C SER A 564 9.39 14.70 14.89
N SER A 565 9.78 15.88 14.41
CA SER A 565 10.54 16.04 13.16
C SER A 565 11.80 16.86 13.36
N VAL A 566 12.87 16.45 12.67
CA VAL A 566 14.10 17.22 12.50
C VAL A 566 14.44 17.26 11.02
N MET A 567 14.89 18.41 10.54
CA MET A 567 15.18 18.63 9.13
C MET A 567 16.53 19.32 8.95
N LEU A 568 17.26 18.84 7.96
CA LEU A 568 18.47 19.46 7.43
C LEU A 568 18.17 20.05 6.04
N THR A 569 18.61 21.28 5.82
CA THR A 569 18.60 21.90 4.48
C THR A 569 19.98 22.40 4.09
N PHE A 570 20.34 22.24 2.82
CA PHE A 570 21.63 22.68 2.25
C PHE A 570 21.52 22.83 0.72
N THR A 571 22.61 23.24 0.07
CA THR A 571 22.69 23.36 -1.40
C THR A 571 23.99 22.76 -1.92
N GLY A 572 23.91 21.99 -3.00
CA GLY A 572 25.06 21.44 -3.74
C GLY A 572 24.96 19.94 -3.99
N ALA A 573 25.66 19.47 -5.01
CA ALA A 573 25.81 18.05 -5.32
C ALA A 573 26.76 17.32 -4.36
N GLY A 574 26.51 16.04 -4.07
CA GLY A 574 27.41 15.24 -3.23
C GLY A 574 26.78 14.01 -2.59
N SER A 575 27.29 13.63 -1.42
CA SER A 575 26.75 12.53 -0.61
C SER A 575 26.51 12.96 0.82
N LEU A 576 25.42 12.50 1.43
CA LEU A 576 25.11 12.73 2.84
C LEU A 576 25.21 11.40 3.60
N SER A 577 25.89 11.40 4.74
CA SER A 577 25.94 10.24 5.64
C SER A 577 25.55 10.63 7.07
N PHE A 578 24.93 9.70 7.78
CA PHE A 578 24.46 9.88 9.16
C PHE A 578 24.28 8.52 9.84
N TYR A 579 24.12 8.54 11.15
CA TYR A 579 23.67 7.38 11.92
C TYR A 579 22.30 7.64 12.52
N TRP A 580 21.38 6.71 12.34
CA TRP A 580 20.05 6.75 12.93
C TRP A 580 19.76 5.49 13.76
N SER A 581 18.83 5.58 14.70
CA SER A 581 18.39 4.49 15.56
C SER A 581 16.95 4.76 16.02
N VAL A 582 16.22 3.70 16.36
CA VAL A 582 14.88 3.80 16.96
C VAL A 582 14.72 2.71 18.02
N SER A 583 13.99 3.04 19.09
CA SER A 583 13.48 2.09 20.09
C SER A 583 11.98 2.35 20.21
N SER A 584 11.20 1.49 19.59
CA SER A 584 9.75 1.60 19.48
C SER A 584 9.08 0.23 19.31
N GLU A 585 7.76 0.22 19.18
CA GLU A 585 7.03 -0.99 18.79
C GLU A 585 7.27 -1.36 17.32
N GLU A 586 7.49 -2.65 17.04
CA GLU A 586 7.63 -3.22 15.69
C GLU A 586 6.36 -3.97 15.30
N ASN A 587 5.91 -3.81 14.05
CA ASN A 587 4.90 -4.69 13.47
C ASN A 587 5.56 -5.94 12.89
N THR A 588 5.68 -6.99 13.70
CA THR A 588 6.32 -8.26 13.28
C THR A 588 5.46 -9.07 12.30
N GLU A 589 4.15 -8.78 12.23
CA GLU A 589 3.21 -9.50 11.36
C GLU A 589 3.19 -8.91 9.95
N ASP A 590 3.25 -7.58 9.83
CA ASP A 590 3.47 -6.86 8.58
C ASP A 590 4.57 -5.80 8.74
N PRO A 591 5.85 -6.17 8.55
CA PRO A 591 6.96 -5.23 8.65
C PRO A 591 6.92 -4.07 7.64
N SER A 592 6.09 -4.16 6.58
CA SER A 592 5.92 -3.09 5.61
C SER A 592 4.98 -1.97 6.08
N SER A 593 4.17 -2.27 7.11
CA SER A 593 3.23 -1.35 7.75
C SER A 593 3.61 -1.18 9.23
N PRO A 594 4.68 -0.43 9.54
CA PRO A 594 5.16 -0.33 10.92
C PRO A 594 4.17 0.43 11.82
N TYR A 595 4.17 0.11 13.11
CA TYR A 595 3.47 0.88 14.15
C TYR A 595 4.17 2.24 14.34
N ASP A 596 5.08 2.31 15.30
CA ASP A 596 5.93 3.46 15.53
C ASP A 596 7.17 3.39 14.63
N ALA A 597 7.46 4.47 13.90
CA ALA A 597 8.57 4.46 12.96
C ALA A 597 9.26 5.81 12.80
N LEU A 598 10.57 5.74 12.57
CA LEU A 598 11.40 6.84 12.10
C LEU A 598 11.51 6.79 10.58
N TYR A 599 10.90 7.75 9.91
CA TYR A 599 10.90 7.90 8.46
C TYR A 599 12.01 8.82 7.99
N LEU A 600 12.71 8.41 6.92
CA LEU A 600 13.62 9.25 6.14
C LEU A 600 12.87 9.79 4.91
N ILE A 601 12.82 11.11 4.81
CA ILE A 601 12.19 11.82 3.69
C ILE A 601 13.23 12.70 3.02
N ILE A 602 13.41 12.55 1.71
CA ILE A 602 14.37 13.29 0.89
C ILE A 602 13.58 14.09 -0.15
N ASP A 603 13.72 15.42 -0.11
CA ASP A 603 13.08 16.35 -1.05
C ASP A 603 11.57 16.15 -1.20
N GLY A 604 10.92 15.73 -0.11
CA GLY A 604 9.48 15.48 -0.02
C GLY A 604 9.07 14.02 -0.27
N GLU A 605 9.97 13.15 -0.70
CA GLU A 605 9.69 11.73 -0.93
C GLU A 605 10.14 10.89 0.26
N LYS A 606 9.26 10.02 0.78
CA LYS A 606 9.61 9.04 1.83
C LYS A 606 10.44 7.93 1.18
N VAL A 607 11.70 7.80 1.61
CA VAL A 607 12.69 6.91 0.98
C VAL A 607 12.90 5.64 1.78
N ASP A 608 12.92 5.74 3.11
CA ASP A 608 13.24 4.61 3.99
C ASP A 608 12.60 4.81 5.37
N PHE A 609 12.56 3.75 6.18
CA PHE A 609 12.15 3.82 7.58
C PHE A 609 12.79 2.75 8.44
N ILE A 610 12.85 3.00 9.74
CA ILE A 610 13.15 1.99 10.77
C ILE A 610 12.06 2.01 11.84
N SER A 611 11.79 0.84 12.41
CA SER A 611 10.79 0.60 13.45
C SER A 611 11.30 -0.53 14.36
N GLY A 612 10.82 -0.62 15.60
CA GLY A 612 11.26 -1.61 16.57
C GLY A 612 12.50 -1.21 17.37
N GLU A 613 13.35 -2.19 17.68
CA GLU A 613 14.60 -1.99 18.42
C GLU A 613 15.81 -2.03 17.47
N VAL A 614 16.09 -0.89 16.84
CA VAL A 614 17.15 -0.77 15.83
C VAL A 614 18.33 0.01 16.41
N PRO A 615 19.50 -0.64 16.64
CA PRO A 615 20.69 0.06 17.10
C PRO A 615 21.22 1.02 16.02
N TYR A 616 22.10 1.93 16.39
CA TYR A 616 22.69 2.89 15.44
C TYR A 616 23.25 2.21 14.19
N ALA A 617 22.65 2.52 13.06
CA ALA A 617 23.06 2.07 11.74
C ALA A 617 23.50 3.26 10.91
N LYS A 618 24.61 3.11 10.17
CA LYS A 618 25.09 4.13 9.25
C LYS A 618 24.29 4.08 7.96
N VAL A 619 23.76 5.22 7.54
CA VAL A 619 23.14 5.42 6.24
C VAL A 619 24.02 6.35 5.41
N THR A 620 24.09 6.11 4.11
CA THR A 620 24.74 7.01 3.14
C THR A 620 23.83 7.17 1.95
N ILE A 621 23.44 8.41 1.68
CA ILE A 621 22.70 8.84 0.49
C ILE A 621 23.75 9.29 -0.53
N PRO A 622 24.04 8.49 -1.58
CA PRO A 622 24.97 8.87 -2.62
C PRO A 622 24.30 9.77 -3.67
N ASN A 623 25.11 10.48 -4.44
CA ASN A 623 24.71 11.12 -5.70
C ASN A 623 23.52 12.10 -5.59
N LEU A 624 23.47 12.88 -4.51
CA LEU A 624 22.59 14.05 -4.45
C LEU A 624 22.98 15.01 -5.58
N ALA A 625 22.00 15.40 -6.39
CA ALA A 625 22.20 16.25 -7.55
C ALA A 625 22.54 17.69 -7.15
N GLU A 626 23.05 18.49 -8.09
CA GLU A 626 23.24 19.92 -7.82
C GLU A 626 21.88 20.60 -7.61
N GLY A 627 21.67 21.18 -6.42
CA GLY A 627 20.38 21.79 -6.09
C GLY A 627 20.23 22.09 -4.60
N LYS A 628 19.04 22.57 -4.22
CA LYS A 628 18.65 22.70 -2.82
C LYS A 628 18.06 21.38 -2.35
N HIS A 629 18.49 20.92 -1.18
CA HIS A 629 18.00 19.69 -0.58
C HIS A 629 17.30 19.93 0.76
N GLN A 630 16.29 19.12 1.04
CA GLN A 630 15.62 18.98 2.32
C GLN A 630 15.62 17.51 2.75
N ILE A 631 16.32 17.22 3.83
CA ILE A 631 16.40 15.87 4.41
C ILE A 631 15.68 15.92 5.75
N THR A 632 14.61 15.14 5.88
CA THR A 632 13.76 15.13 7.07
C THR A 632 13.77 13.75 7.71
N TRP A 633 13.98 13.72 9.01
CA TRP A 633 13.77 12.55 9.85
C TRP A 633 12.50 12.80 10.67
N LEU A 634 11.48 12.00 10.42
CA LEU A 634 10.15 12.15 11.00
C LEU A 634 9.82 10.92 11.83
N TYR A 635 9.79 11.08 13.15
CA TYR A 635 9.30 10.05 14.07
C TYR A 635 7.80 10.20 14.25
N LEU A 636 7.04 9.15 13.90
CA LEU A 636 5.59 9.08 14.04
C LEU A 636 5.22 7.96 15.01
N LYS A 637 4.29 8.26 15.91
CA LYS A 637 3.64 7.24 16.73
C LYS A 637 2.27 6.87 16.17
N ASP A 638 1.94 5.60 16.21
CA ASP A 638 0.61 5.11 15.85
C ASP A 638 -0.41 5.29 16.98
N GLY A 639 -1.56 4.65 16.87
CA GLY A 639 -2.64 4.68 17.87
C GLY A 639 -2.60 3.52 18.89
N ALA A 640 -1.56 2.68 18.87
CA ALA A 640 -1.48 1.43 19.63
C ALA A 640 -0.69 1.59 20.94
N THR A 641 -0.44 0.49 21.64
CA THR A 641 0.18 0.47 22.96
C THR A 641 1.69 0.69 22.92
N SER A 642 2.22 1.64 23.69
CA SER A 642 3.67 1.87 23.84
C SER A 642 4.51 0.62 24.17
N LYS A 643 5.61 0.42 23.43
CA LYS A 643 6.70 -0.53 23.75
C LYS A 643 8.06 0.10 23.42
N GLY A 644 9.07 -0.23 24.22
CA GLY A 644 10.41 0.35 24.07
C GLY A 644 10.52 1.71 24.76
N GLU A 645 11.44 2.56 24.29
CA GLU A 645 11.61 3.93 24.78
C GLU A 645 10.69 4.95 24.09
N ASP A 646 10.01 4.55 23.02
CA ASP A 646 9.23 5.41 22.12
C ASP A 646 10.05 6.59 21.58
N LYS A 647 11.30 6.32 21.15
CA LYS A 647 12.25 7.34 20.71
C LYS A 647 13.02 6.98 19.46
N ALA A 648 13.30 8.03 18.69
CA ALA A 648 14.23 8.01 17.58
C ALA A 648 15.47 8.85 17.89
N TYR A 649 16.60 8.46 17.30
CA TYR A 649 17.91 9.09 17.52
C TYR A 649 18.65 9.34 16.21
N LEU A 650 19.46 10.41 16.18
CA LEU A 650 20.29 10.80 15.03
C LEU A 650 21.66 11.33 15.51
N LYS A 651 22.75 10.91 14.86
CA LYS A 651 24.10 11.44 15.12
C LYS A 651 25.02 11.43 13.89
N GLU A 652 26.12 12.19 14.02
CA GLU A 652 27.22 12.29 13.04
C GLU A 652 26.76 12.54 11.59
N VAL A 653 26.13 13.69 11.35
CA VAL A 653 25.61 14.03 10.03
C VAL A 653 26.66 14.78 9.21
N VAL A 654 27.12 14.14 8.13
CA VAL A 654 28.23 14.63 7.30
C VAL A 654 27.81 14.70 5.83
N PHE A 655 27.79 15.92 5.29
CA PHE A 655 27.69 16.15 3.85
C PHE A 655 29.09 16.25 3.23
N THR A 656 29.29 15.53 2.13
CA THR A 656 30.53 15.53 1.34
C THR A 656 30.21 16.01 -0.07
N PRO A 657 30.59 17.25 -0.45
CA PRO A 657 30.34 17.77 -1.80
C PRO A 657 31.02 16.93 -2.89
N GLU A 658 30.38 16.81 -4.04
CA GLU A 658 31.02 16.24 -5.23
C GLU A 658 32.12 17.19 -5.70
N THR A 659 33.34 16.67 -5.88
CA THR A 659 34.46 17.51 -6.35
C THR A 659 34.28 17.80 -7.82
N ALA A 660 34.10 19.07 -8.18
CA ALA A 660 34.12 19.50 -9.58
C ALA A 660 35.42 19.00 -10.25
N PRO A 661 35.36 18.45 -11.48
CA PRO A 661 36.57 18.05 -12.18
C PRO A 661 37.49 19.25 -12.33
N ALA A 662 38.73 19.11 -11.85
CA ALA A 662 39.74 20.16 -11.91
C ALA A 662 39.88 20.65 -13.36
N ASP A 663 39.65 21.94 -13.56
CA ASP A 663 39.82 22.63 -14.82
C ASP A 663 41.31 22.54 -15.23
N THR A 664 41.65 21.59 -16.11
CA THR A 664 43.03 21.27 -16.52
C THR A 664 43.57 22.22 -17.61
N SER A 665 43.11 23.48 -17.62
CA SER A 665 43.63 24.52 -18.50
C SER A 665 44.19 25.72 -17.72
N ALA A 666 45.24 25.45 -16.92
CA ALA A 666 46.18 26.48 -16.50
C ALA A 666 47.60 26.04 -16.86
N THR A 667 47.96 26.19 -18.14
CA THR A 667 49.36 26.18 -18.56
C THR A 667 50.12 27.29 -17.84
N SER A 668 51.13 26.90 -17.05
CA SER A 668 52.08 27.79 -16.40
C SER A 668 52.88 28.59 -17.45
N PRO A 669 53.21 29.88 -17.18
CA PRO A 669 54.09 30.63 -18.06
C PRO A 669 55.55 30.18 -17.86
N PRO A 670 56.39 30.19 -18.91
CA PRO A 670 57.77 29.70 -18.83
C PRO A 670 58.69 30.67 -18.08
N PRO A 671 59.86 30.21 -17.60
CA PRO A 671 60.70 30.96 -16.67
C PRO A 671 61.38 32.16 -17.33
N VAL A 672 61.42 33.27 -16.59
CA VAL A 672 62.11 34.51 -16.93
C VAL A 672 63.62 34.27 -17.03
N GLN A 673 64.20 34.46 -18.21
CA GLN A 673 65.64 34.68 -18.39
C GLN A 673 65.92 36.18 -18.55
N THR A 674 66.85 36.66 -17.74
CA THR A 674 67.37 38.02 -17.74
C THR A 674 68.35 38.23 -18.90
N ALA A 675 68.08 39.20 -19.76
CA ALA A 675 69.09 39.82 -20.62
C ALA A 675 68.82 41.32 -20.78
N SER A 676 69.90 42.07 -20.84
CA SER A 676 69.97 43.51 -20.62
C SER A 676 69.95 44.33 -21.92
N LYS A 677 69.53 45.60 -21.76
CA LYS A 677 69.87 46.80 -22.53
C LYS A 677 69.43 46.97 -24.00
N SER A 678 68.52 47.94 -24.13
CA SER A 678 68.62 49.18 -24.94
C SER A 678 68.27 49.19 -26.43
N SER A 679 67.63 50.32 -26.79
CA SER A 679 67.67 51.03 -28.07
C SER A 679 66.71 50.59 -29.20
N GLY A 680 65.95 51.57 -29.69
CA GLY A 680 65.50 51.61 -31.09
C GLY A 680 64.00 51.82 -31.27
N GLY A 681 63.59 53.01 -31.73
CA GLY A 681 62.19 53.39 -31.94
C GLY A 681 61.62 53.14 -33.35
N SER A 682 60.50 53.81 -33.57
CA SER A 682 59.93 54.28 -34.85
C SER A 682 58.79 53.49 -35.53
N VAL A 683 57.58 54.06 -35.37
CA VAL A 683 56.58 54.52 -36.38
C VAL A 683 56.26 53.63 -37.60
N THR A 684 54.98 53.25 -37.78
CA THR A 684 54.04 53.62 -38.90
C THR A 684 52.77 52.74 -38.85
N TYR A 685 51.58 53.33 -38.66
CA TYR A 685 50.50 53.58 -39.65
C TYR A 685 49.98 52.33 -40.42
N LEU A 686 48.67 52.01 -40.33
CA LEU A 686 47.61 52.51 -41.24
C LEU A 686 46.27 51.73 -41.10
N LEU A 687 45.19 52.51 -40.93
CA LEU A 687 43.75 52.38 -41.29
C LEU A 687 43.07 51.08 -41.77
N LEU A 688 41.81 50.86 -41.31
CA LEU A 688 40.49 51.04 -42.01
C LEU A 688 39.41 50.22 -41.25
N LEU A 689 38.45 50.79 -40.50
CA LEU A 689 37.17 51.47 -40.82
C LEU A 689 36.09 50.67 -41.61
N LEU A 690 34.92 50.57 -40.95
CA LEU A 690 33.51 50.52 -41.47
C LEU A 690 33.05 49.16 -42.06
N THR A 691 31.81 48.67 -41.89
CA THR A 691 30.53 49.25 -41.49
C THR A 691 29.49 48.16 -41.19
N LEU A 692 28.52 48.52 -40.35
CA LEU A 692 27.25 47.85 -40.08
C LEU A 692 26.31 47.82 -41.30
N LEU A 693 25.45 46.79 -41.42
CA LEU A 693 23.98 46.88 -41.30
C LEU A 693 23.27 45.54 -41.68
N PRO A 694 21.99 45.35 -41.26
CA PRO A 694 21.28 44.07 -41.08
C PRO A 694 20.18 43.84 -42.12
N PHE A 695 19.46 42.70 -42.06
CA PHE A 695 17.98 42.60 -41.97
C PHE A 695 17.40 41.19 -42.22
N LYS A 696 16.45 40.81 -41.34
CA LYS A 696 15.16 40.09 -41.55
C LYS A 696 15.04 38.71 -42.25
N ARG A 697 14.42 37.80 -41.48
CA ARG A 697 13.21 36.95 -41.75
C ARG A 697 13.09 36.18 -43.08
N ARG A 698 12.89 34.86 -43.01
CA ARG A 698 11.55 34.17 -43.04
C ARG A 698 11.67 32.64 -43.01
N ARG A 699 10.73 32.02 -42.26
CA ARG A 699 10.01 30.74 -42.45
C ARG A 699 10.64 29.61 -43.29
N SER A 700 10.66 28.43 -42.68
CA SER A 700 9.82 27.27 -43.05
C SER A 700 9.52 26.48 -41.79
#